data_AF-A0A7J6DWF1-F1
#
_entry.id   AF-A0A7J6DWF1-F1
#
_cell.length_a   1.000
_cell.length_b   1.000
_cell.length_c   1.000
_cell.angle_alpha   90.00
_cell.angle_beta   90.00
_cell.angle_gamma   90.00
#
_symmetry.space_group_name_H-M   'P 1'
#
loop_
_entity.id
_entity.type
_entity.pdbx_description
1 polymer ?
#
loop_
_entity_poly.entity_id
_entity_poly.type
_entity_poly.pdbx_seq_one_letter_code
_entity_poly.pdbx_strand_id
1 'polypeptide(L)'
;MVIWADLLKCFILLSTISYTFSICEFSVSDRNKLYNFSLASPLPKYPHGVLSEDGFYKVAVNGTVIWFQLCDGMVFNHDLPRCLDCRDCGGPSHCGMECSALVAHTVGGYPLCTTIGHALSTKINIIDEKMPHKGVIVKMSSRKDSCSLTVSVICDVNGVQGPQLLNKTGICDYATVLRHPSGCAEIVDIHGRGWGWFSFFLLISACLFGAYLLVGTVYRYFQGIRGIDIIPNLEFWSSIPQRTQSLFASLVRKFRGPSQGSRERGWFETMKPPLSSSSSSSSVLRKPRHLSPYLFSLLAFIVFVAILYGEDVACVFNQQLQLGSDSPRYFTGPSSLVFGVEKKREKALPFAIGKTDPSCDIFSGRWVYDESRPLYEESDCPYIQPQLTCLEHGRPETNYQHWRWQPNGCDLPSYEPTICECKVTEGPLWDGPTICGLDPRVSNECRVFEMPVPLEITKQFNVVVTNPKRFNATLMLETLRGKRMMFVGDSLNRGQYVSMVCLLHKLIPEDGKSMETFDSLTVFTAKEYNATIEFYWAPFILESNSDNAVIHRVSDRIVRKGSINKHGKHWKGVDIMVFNTYLWWMTGLKMKILRGSFDDEAKDIMELSTEDAYRMAMRSMLRWVRINMDRKKTRVFFTSMSPTHAKSGDWGGVPGRNCYNETRMIEDPNYWGSDSRKSIMEVIGDVFRKSKFPVTFLNITQLSLYRKDAHTSIYKKQWSPLTPEQIANPVSYADCTHWCLPGLQDTWNELLFAKLFYP
;
A
#
# COMPACT_ATOMS: atom_id res chain seq x y z
N MET A 1 -22.11 11.02 -39.32
CA MET A 1 -23.12 9.97 -39.04
C MET A 1 -22.62 8.84 -38.13
N VAL A 2 -21.33 8.47 -38.16
CA VAL A 2 -20.76 7.41 -37.28
C VAL A 2 -20.66 7.87 -35.81
N ILE A 3 -20.28 9.12 -35.55
CA ILE A 3 -20.14 9.68 -34.18
C ILE A 3 -21.48 9.72 -33.42
N TRP A 4 -22.60 9.91 -34.11
CA TRP A 4 -23.93 9.91 -33.49
C TRP A 4 -24.45 8.49 -33.20
N ALA A 5 -24.07 7.49 -33.99
CA ALA A 5 -24.39 6.10 -33.69
C ALA A 5 -23.56 5.58 -32.49
N ASP A 6 -22.33 6.04 -32.33
CA ASP A 6 -21.47 5.68 -31.19
C ASP A 6 -21.83 6.47 -29.92
N LEU A 7 -22.30 7.72 -30.04
CA LEU A 7 -22.85 8.47 -28.90
C LEU A 7 -24.21 7.94 -28.45
N LEU A 8 -25.07 7.47 -29.37
CA LEU A 8 -26.33 6.82 -29.03
C LEU A 8 -26.10 5.41 -28.46
N LYS A 9 -25.08 4.67 -28.93
CA LYS A 9 -24.63 3.43 -28.29
C LYS A 9 -24.03 3.69 -26.91
N CYS A 10 -23.27 4.77 -26.71
CA CYS A 10 -22.80 5.20 -25.39
C CYS A 10 -23.97 5.59 -24.49
N PHE A 11 -24.99 6.30 -24.99
CA PHE A 11 -26.17 6.69 -24.20
C PHE A 11 -27.06 5.48 -23.86
N ILE A 12 -27.19 4.51 -24.77
CA ILE A 12 -27.94 3.28 -24.53
C ILE A 12 -27.15 2.33 -23.61
N LEU A 13 -25.82 2.21 -23.74
CA LEU A 13 -24.95 1.51 -22.78
C LEU A 13 -24.96 2.18 -21.39
N LEU A 14 -25.06 3.51 -21.32
CA LEU A 14 -25.21 4.26 -20.07
C LEU A 14 -26.61 4.12 -19.45
N SER A 15 -27.62 3.73 -20.23
CA SER A 15 -28.98 3.42 -19.73
C SER A 15 -29.19 1.94 -19.37
N THR A 16 -28.27 1.07 -19.79
CA THR A 16 -28.12 -0.29 -19.26
C THR A 16 -26.95 -0.35 -18.29
N ILE A 17 -26.88 0.61 -17.36
CA ILE A 17 -26.23 0.34 -16.09
C ILE A 17 -27.07 -0.77 -15.47
N SER A 18 -26.50 -1.97 -15.40
CA SER A 18 -26.98 -3.01 -14.51
C SER A 18 -27.17 -2.34 -13.15
N TYR A 19 -28.42 -2.22 -12.69
CA TYR A 19 -28.69 -2.05 -11.28
C TYR A 19 -28.12 -3.31 -10.60
N THR A 20 -26.83 -3.31 -10.30
CA THR A 20 -26.32 -4.12 -9.22
C THR A 20 -27.04 -3.60 -8.00
N PHE A 21 -28.07 -4.31 -7.55
CA PHE A 21 -28.60 -4.12 -6.21
C PHE A 21 -27.42 -4.25 -5.27
N SER A 22 -26.90 -3.11 -4.80
CA SER A 22 -26.02 -3.09 -3.65
C SER A 22 -26.82 -3.74 -2.51
N ILE A 23 -26.29 -4.82 -1.96
CA ILE A 23 -26.94 -5.71 -0.97
C ILE A 23 -27.41 -4.92 0.28
N CYS A 24 -26.95 -3.67 0.44
CA CYS A 24 -27.24 -2.80 1.57
C CYS A 24 -27.73 -1.38 1.25
N GLU A 25 -28.39 -1.22 0.10
CA GLU A 25 -29.28 -0.08 -0.14
C GLU A 25 -30.73 -0.51 0.05
N PHE A 26 -31.50 0.27 0.81
CA PHE A 26 -32.92 0.03 1.01
C PHE A 26 -33.67 1.36 0.99
N SER A 27 -34.75 1.44 0.22
CA SER A 27 -35.59 2.63 0.17
C SER A 27 -37.06 2.29 0.36
N VAL A 28 -37.78 3.14 1.11
CA VAL A 28 -39.22 3.03 1.32
C VAL A 28 -39.86 4.40 1.20
N SER A 29 -41.01 4.46 0.53
CA SER A 29 -41.78 5.69 0.40
C SER A 29 -42.94 5.69 1.40
N ASP A 30 -43.07 6.76 2.18
CA ASP A 30 -44.22 6.97 3.07
C ASP A 30 -44.64 8.46 3.04
N ARG A 31 -45.95 8.71 2.82
CA ARG A 31 -46.59 10.04 2.85
C ARG A 31 -45.81 11.16 2.14
N ASN A 32 -45.48 10.96 0.85
CA ASN A 32 -44.70 11.88 -0.01
C ASN A 32 -43.24 12.10 0.40
N LYS A 33 -42.68 11.23 1.26
CA LYS A 33 -41.26 11.24 1.61
C LYS A 33 -40.63 9.92 1.21
N LEU A 34 -39.49 10.00 0.53
CA LEU A 34 -38.63 8.85 0.28
C LEU A 34 -37.62 8.75 1.42
N TYR A 35 -37.61 7.61 2.11
CA TYR A 35 -36.61 7.28 3.12
C TYR A 35 -35.59 6.36 2.47
N ASN A 36 -34.37 6.85 2.28
CA ASN A 36 -33.27 6.07 1.71
C ASN A 36 -32.27 5.67 2.79
N PHE A 37 -31.96 4.38 2.87
CA PHE A 37 -31.01 3.80 3.83
C PHE A 37 -29.85 3.21 3.06
N SER A 38 -28.68 3.82 3.23
CA SER A 38 -27.42 3.31 2.71
C SER A 38 -26.57 2.81 3.86
N LEU A 39 -26.70 1.53 4.17
CA LEU A 39 -26.09 0.95 5.36
C LEU A 39 -24.55 0.89 5.23
N ALA A 40 -24.03 0.61 4.04
CA ALA A 40 -22.60 0.43 3.79
C ALA A 40 -21.88 1.68 3.24
N SER A 41 -22.58 2.82 3.09
CA SER A 41 -21.94 4.05 2.58
C SER A 41 -21.03 4.72 3.59
N PRO A 42 -19.91 5.33 3.12
CA PRO A 42 -18.97 6.05 3.98
C PRO A 42 -19.63 7.28 4.62
N LEU A 43 -19.52 7.40 5.94
CA LEU A 43 -19.86 8.58 6.71
C LEU A 43 -18.58 9.29 7.20
N PRO A 44 -18.61 10.62 7.48
CA PRO A 44 -17.41 11.39 7.85
C PRO A 44 -16.60 10.86 9.05
N LYS A 45 -17.22 10.08 9.94
CA LYS A 45 -16.56 9.41 11.07
C LYS A 45 -16.52 7.88 10.94
N TYR A 46 -17.21 7.30 9.95
CA TYR A 46 -17.38 5.87 9.77
C TYR A 46 -17.20 5.53 8.28
N PRO A 47 -15.95 5.38 7.80
CA PRO A 47 -15.63 5.25 6.38
C PRO A 47 -16.20 3.98 5.73
N HIS A 48 -16.66 3.01 6.52
CA HIS A 48 -17.26 1.76 6.04
C HIS A 48 -18.76 1.63 6.38
N GLY A 49 -19.41 2.73 6.77
CA GLY A 49 -20.82 2.70 7.17
C GLY A 49 -21.03 1.76 8.37
N VAL A 50 -22.01 0.86 8.26
CA VAL A 50 -22.35 -0.16 9.27
C VAL A 50 -21.50 -1.43 9.18
N LEU A 51 -20.55 -1.51 8.24
CA LEU A 51 -19.64 -2.65 8.18
C LEU A 51 -18.66 -2.57 9.35
N SER A 52 -18.41 -3.71 10.00
CA SER A 52 -17.38 -3.79 11.03
C SER A 52 -15.99 -3.54 10.41
N GLU A 53 -15.21 -2.63 10.99
CA GLU A 53 -13.82 -2.35 10.57
C GLU A 53 -12.91 -3.58 10.73
N ASP A 54 -13.22 -4.44 11.70
CA ASP A 54 -12.48 -5.68 11.97
C ASP A 54 -12.88 -6.83 11.03
N GLY A 55 -13.87 -6.61 10.14
CA GLY A 55 -14.37 -7.58 9.18
C GLY A 55 -15.53 -8.45 9.68
N PHE A 56 -15.87 -8.39 10.98
CA PHE A 56 -17.07 -9.00 11.58
C PHE A 56 -17.44 -8.34 12.91
N TYR A 57 -18.68 -8.50 13.33
CA TYR A 57 -19.17 -8.27 14.69
C TYR A 57 -19.18 -9.57 15.49
N LYS A 58 -18.90 -9.50 16.80
CA LYS A 58 -18.91 -10.64 17.71
C LYS A 58 -19.82 -10.37 18.90
N VAL A 59 -20.70 -11.32 19.20
CA VAL A 59 -21.59 -11.29 20.39
C VAL A 59 -21.46 -12.61 21.11
N ALA A 60 -21.20 -12.57 22.42
CA ALA A 60 -21.09 -13.77 23.25
C ALA A 60 -22.05 -13.69 24.44
N VAL A 61 -22.96 -14.65 24.56
CA VAL A 61 -23.92 -14.74 25.68
C VAL A 61 -24.13 -16.21 26.07
N ASN A 62 -24.02 -16.52 27.36
CA ASN A 62 -24.28 -17.86 27.93
C ASN A 62 -23.57 -19.01 27.19
N GLY A 63 -22.29 -18.82 26.82
CA GLY A 63 -21.48 -19.85 26.13
C GLY A 63 -21.79 -20.06 24.64
N THR A 64 -22.70 -19.26 24.07
CA THR A 64 -22.94 -19.18 22.63
C THR A 64 -22.25 -17.93 22.08
N VAL A 65 -21.47 -18.09 21.01
CA VAL A 65 -20.80 -16.98 20.34
C VAL A 65 -21.32 -16.86 18.92
N ILE A 66 -21.73 -15.66 18.53
CA ILE A 66 -22.16 -15.36 17.17
C ILE A 66 -21.18 -14.38 16.56
N TRP A 67 -20.73 -14.72 15.37
CA TRP A 67 -20.00 -13.82 14.48
C TRP A 67 -20.90 -13.48 13.32
N PHE A 68 -20.94 -12.21 12.93
CA PHE A 68 -21.67 -11.80 11.74
C PHE A 68 -21.09 -10.54 11.12
N GLN A 69 -21.22 -10.41 9.81
CA GLN A 69 -20.98 -9.18 9.09
C GLN A 69 -22.28 -8.79 8.39
N LEU A 70 -22.70 -7.55 8.55
CA LEU A 70 -23.84 -7.03 7.80
C LEU A 70 -23.40 -6.77 6.38
N CYS A 71 -24.28 -6.96 5.39
CA CYS A 71 -24.07 -6.53 4.00
C CYS A 71 -22.95 -7.23 3.20
N ASP A 72 -22.08 -8.00 3.86
CA ASP A 72 -20.89 -8.62 3.25
C ASP A 72 -20.53 -9.94 3.96
N GLY A 73 -19.58 -10.69 3.41
CA GLY A 73 -18.97 -11.85 4.07
C GLY A 73 -18.09 -11.45 5.26
N MET A 74 -17.91 -12.34 6.23
CA MET A 74 -17.02 -12.11 7.35
C MET A 74 -15.55 -12.22 6.94
N VAL A 75 -14.71 -11.33 7.47
CA VAL A 75 -13.25 -11.37 7.26
C VAL A 75 -12.57 -11.47 8.62
N PHE A 76 -11.84 -12.58 8.86
CA PHE A 76 -11.14 -12.80 10.14
C PHE A 76 -9.68 -12.34 10.03
N ASN A 77 -9.36 -11.16 10.56
CA ASN A 77 -8.00 -10.62 10.57
C ASN A 77 -7.15 -11.13 11.75
N HIS A 78 -7.78 -11.52 12.87
CA HIS A 78 -7.17 -12.11 14.07
C HIS A 78 -8.13 -13.14 14.69
N ASP A 79 -7.60 -14.12 15.43
CA ASP A 79 -8.35 -15.17 16.14
C ASP A 79 -9.37 -15.93 15.28
N LEU A 80 -8.89 -16.68 14.28
CA LEU A 80 -9.75 -17.56 13.49
C LEU A 80 -10.47 -18.55 14.42
N PRO A 81 -11.82 -18.68 14.34
CA PRO A 81 -12.52 -19.70 15.09
C PRO A 81 -12.05 -21.08 14.59
N ARG A 82 -11.56 -21.92 15.50
CA ARG A 82 -11.22 -23.32 15.20
C ARG A 82 -12.51 -24.12 15.06
N CYS A 83 -13.02 -24.24 13.84
CA CYS A 83 -14.28 -24.91 13.57
C CYS A 83 -14.08 -26.35 13.11
N LEU A 84 -14.84 -27.28 13.69
CA LEU A 84 -15.04 -28.62 13.15
C LEU A 84 -16.34 -28.62 12.32
N ASP A 85 -16.32 -29.15 11.09
CA ASP A 85 -17.48 -29.29 10.18
C ASP A 85 -18.13 -28.03 9.56
N CYS A 86 -17.36 -26.98 9.26
CA CYS A 86 -17.85 -25.78 8.54
C CYS A 86 -17.72 -25.83 7.00
N ARG A 87 -18.14 -26.92 6.36
CA ARG A 87 -17.96 -27.11 4.89
C ARG A 87 -18.66 -26.07 4.03
N ASP A 88 -19.85 -25.64 4.44
CA ASP A 88 -20.68 -24.70 3.66
C ASP A 88 -20.26 -23.23 3.86
N CYS A 89 -19.14 -22.99 4.55
CA CYS A 89 -18.68 -21.67 4.98
C CYS A 89 -17.16 -21.54 4.94
N GLY A 90 -16.52 -21.91 3.83
CA GLY A 90 -15.05 -21.88 3.67
C GLY A 90 -14.31 -23.12 4.21
N GLY A 91 -14.96 -24.07 4.88
CA GLY A 91 -14.32 -25.31 5.33
C GLY A 91 -13.45 -25.17 6.60
N PRO A 92 -12.73 -26.23 7.01
CA PRO A 92 -11.98 -26.26 8.28
C PRO A 92 -10.79 -25.29 8.33
N SER A 93 -10.21 -24.91 7.17
CA SER A 93 -9.07 -23.98 7.08
C SER A 93 -9.48 -22.50 6.98
N HIS A 94 -10.73 -22.23 6.58
CA HIS A 94 -11.23 -20.90 6.24
C HIS A 94 -12.65 -20.65 6.79
N CYS A 95 -12.96 -21.26 7.94
CA CYS A 95 -14.28 -21.24 8.56
C CYS A 95 -14.81 -19.82 8.74
N GLY A 96 -16.01 -19.56 8.23
CA GLY A 96 -16.72 -18.31 8.39
C GLY A 96 -16.52 -17.31 7.26
N MET A 97 -15.52 -17.47 6.39
CA MET A 97 -15.17 -16.45 5.39
C MET A 97 -16.13 -16.37 4.18
N GLU A 98 -16.91 -17.42 3.93
CA GLU A 98 -17.89 -17.45 2.83
C GLU A 98 -19.33 -17.20 3.31
N CYS A 99 -19.51 -16.83 4.58
CA CYS A 99 -20.81 -16.53 5.16
C CYS A 99 -20.82 -15.16 5.81
N SER A 100 -22.03 -14.68 6.06
CA SER A 100 -22.25 -13.41 6.76
C SER A 100 -22.65 -13.61 8.21
N ALA A 101 -23.02 -14.82 8.63
CA ALA A 101 -23.32 -15.12 10.02
C ALA A 101 -23.03 -16.58 10.40
N LEU A 102 -22.36 -16.77 11.53
CA LEU A 102 -21.94 -18.04 12.11
C LEU A 102 -22.23 -18.06 13.62
N VAL A 103 -22.70 -19.20 14.13
CA VAL A 103 -22.83 -19.44 15.57
C VAL A 103 -21.90 -20.57 16.01
N ALA A 104 -21.20 -20.41 17.13
CA ALA A 104 -20.49 -21.49 17.79
C ALA A 104 -21.14 -21.89 19.11
N HIS A 105 -21.19 -23.20 19.32
CA HIS A 105 -21.53 -23.84 20.58
C HIS A 105 -20.33 -24.66 21.06
N THR A 106 -20.03 -24.61 22.36
CA THR A 106 -18.93 -25.41 22.93
C THR A 106 -19.45 -26.79 23.34
N VAL A 107 -18.94 -27.86 22.73
CA VAL A 107 -19.29 -29.23 23.07
C VAL A 107 -17.99 -30.03 23.28
N GLY A 108 -17.80 -30.59 24.48
CA GLY A 108 -16.60 -31.39 24.79
C GLY A 108 -15.26 -30.63 24.75
N GLY A 109 -15.27 -29.30 24.92
CA GLY A 109 -14.07 -28.46 24.91
C GLY A 109 -13.68 -27.91 23.53
N TYR A 110 -14.42 -28.24 22.47
CA TYR A 110 -14.20 -27.72 21.11
C TYR A 110 -15.39 -26.86 20.63
N PRO A 111 -15.16 -25.75 19.91
CA PRO A 111 -16.25 -24.96 19.33
C PRO A 111 -16.77 -25.62 18.04
N LEU A 112 -18.02 -26.09 18.07
CA LEU A 112 -18.77 -26.52 16.90
C LEU A 112 -19.46 -25.30 16.28
N CYS A 113 -19.22 -25.07 15.00
CA CYS A 113 -19.71 -23.89 14.31
C CYS A 113 -20.80 -24.25 13.29
N THR A 114 -21.88 -23.48 13.29
CA THR A 114 -23.07 -23.68 12.44
C THR A 114 -23.35 -22.38 11.67
N THR A 115 -23.58 -22.52 10.36
CA THR A 115 -23.86 -21.39 9.48
C THR A 115 -25.32 -20.97 9.63
N ILE A 116 -25.56 -19.69 9.93
CA ILE A 116 -26.91 -19.16 10.15
C ILE A 116 -27.28 -18.02 9.19
N GLY A 117 -26.37 -17.58 8.31
CA GLY A 117 -26.69 -16.58 7.29
C GLY A 117 -25.61 -16.32 6.24
N HIS A 118 -26.03 -15.99 5.01
CA HIS A 118 -25.15 -15.60 3.90
C HIS A 118 -25.51 -14.21 3.34
N ALA A 119 -24.55 -13.50 2.76
CA ALA A 119 -24.73 -12.17 2.19
C ALA A 119 -25.84 -12.12 1.13
N LEU A 120 -25.86 -13.12 0.23
CA LEU A 120 -26.85 -13.25 -0.85
C LEU A 120 -28.29 -13.55 -0.36
N SER A 121 -28.46 -13.87 0.92
CA SER A 121 -29.76 -14.15 1.55
C SER A 121 -30.29 -12.98 2.39
N THR A 122 -29.59 -11.85 2.38
CA THR A 122 -29.92 -10.69 3.21
C THR A 122 -31.22 -10.04 2.74
N LYS A 123 -32.13 -9.79 3.68
CA LYS A 123 -33.37 -9.04 3.48
C LYS A 123 -33.43 -7.87 4.45
N ILE A 124 -33.71 -6.67 3.96
CA ILE A 124 -33.79 -5.44 4.75
C ILE A 124 -35.26 -4.99 4.78
N ASN A 125 -35.77 -4.70 5.97
CA ASN A 125 -37.10 -4.15 6.22
C ASN A 125 -37.02 -2.99 7.21
N ILE A 126 -38.08 -2.18 7.33
CA ILE A 126 -38.15 -1.14 8.38
C ILE A 126 -38.48 -1.74 9.75
N ILE A 127 -37.92 -1.15 10.82
CA ILE A 127 -38.20 -1.57 12.21
C ILE A 127 -39.67 -1.29 12.59
N ASP A 128 -40.20 -0.17 12.12
CA ASP A 128 -41.56 0.28 12.46
C ASP A 128 -42.16 1.01 11.25
N GLU A 129 -43.24 0.46 10.69
CA GLU A 129 -43.92 1.03 9.52
C GLU A 129 -44.53 2.41 9.80
N LYS A 130 -44.88 2.72 11.06
CA LYS A 130 -45.41 4.03 11.45
C LYS A 130 -44.30 5.05 11.70
N MET A 131 -43.07 4.59 11.94
CA MET A 131 -41.89 5.42 12.18
C MET A 131 -40.68 4.95 11.36
N PRO A 132 -40.70 5.15 10.02
CA PRO A 132 -39.62 4.65 9.15
C PRO A 132 -38.23 5.15 9.55
N HIS A 133 -38.12 6.38 10.06
CA HIS A 133 -36.85 7.00 10.50
C HIS A 133 -36.17 6.31 11.69
N LYS A 134 -36.82 5.37 12.37
CA LYS A 134 -36.28 4.66 13.55
C LYS A 134 -35.13 3.72 13.20
N GLY A 135 -35.08 3.23 11.96
CA GLY A 135 -34.03 2.34 11.45
C GLY A 135 -34.57 1.11 10.75
N VAL A 136 -33.69 0.17 10.47
CA VAL A 136 -33.97 -1.02 9.63
C VAL A 136 -33.60 -2.33 10.33
N ILE A 137 -34.26 -3.39 9.92
CA ILE A 137 -34.02 -4.77 10.32
C ILE A 137 -33.34 -5.48 9.15
N VAL A 138 -32.17 -6.05 9.40
CA VAL A 138 -31.41 -6.84 8.45
C VAL A 138 -31.51 -8.31 8.85
N LYS A 139 -32.15 -9.13 8.02
CA LYS A 139 -32.31 -10.58 8.24
C LYS A 139 -31.45 -11.36 7.26
N MET A 140 -30.59 -12.23 7.77
CA MET A 140 -29.77 -13.17 7.00
C MET A 140 -30.22 -14.59 7.31
N SER A 141 -30.27 -15.48 6.31
CA SER A 141 -30.78 -16.85 6.49
C SER A 141 -29.91 -17.91 5.82
N SER A 142 -29.73 -19.05 6.47
CA SER A 142 -29.06 -20.22 5.89
C SER A 142 -29.99 -20.97 4.93
N ARG A 143 -29.44 -21.48 3.81
CA ARG A 143 -30.21 -22.24 2.81
C ARG A 143 -30.53 -23.68 3.24
N LYS A 144 -29.72 -24.25 4.15
CA LYS A 144 -29.72 -25.69 4.46
C LYS A 144 -30.53 -26.03 5.72
N ASP A 145 -30.45 -25.17 6.73
CA ASP A 145 -30.95 -25.48 8.09
C ASP A 145 -32.11 -24.59 8.56
N SER A 146 -32.68 -23.73 7.70
CA SER A 146 -33.75 -22.76 8.02
C SER A 146 -33.44 -21.73 9.12
N CYS A 147 -32.21 -21.72 9.65
CA CYS A 147 -31.75 -20.79 10.68
C CYS A 147 -31.55 -19.38 10.14
N SER A 148 -31.77 -18.37 11.00
CA SER A 148 -31.59 -16.98 10.62
C SER A 148 -31.02 -16.09 11.72
N LEU A 149 -30.28 -15.05 11.31
CA LEU A 149 -29.84 -13.97 12.18
C LEU A 149 -30.55 -12.67 11.78
N THR A 150 -31.19 -12.04 12.76
CA THR A 150 -31.88 -10.75 12.61
C THR A 150 -31.12 -9.68 13.38
N VAL A 151 -30.73 -8.61 12.70
CA VAL A 151 -30.00 -7.48 13.29
C VAL A 151 -30.82 -6.21 13.13
N SER A 152 -31.26 -5.63 14.24
CA SER A 152 -31.97 -4.35 14.24
C SER A 152 -30.96 -3.21 14.31
N VAL A 153 -30.79 -2.48 13.21
CA VAL A 153 -29.91 -1.30 13.11
C VAL A 153 -30.73 -0.06 13.42
N ILE A 154 -30.63 0.42 14.65
CA ILE A 154 -31.36 1.59 15.16
C ILE A 154 -30.59 2.86 14.80
N CYS A 155 -31.29 3.86 14.29
CA CYS A 155 -30.73 5.19 14.03
C CYS A 155 -30.26 5.84 15.33
N ASP A 156 -28.97 6.16 15.42
CA ASP A 156 -28.38 6.97 16.48
C ASP A 156 -27.35 7.92 15.87
N VAL A 157 -27.60 9.22 15.94
CA VAL A 157 -26.72 10.25 15.38
C VAL A 157 -25.57 10.65 16.30
N ASN A 158 -25.65 10.28 17.58
CA ASN A 158 -24.72 10.77 18.61
C ASN A 158 -23.53 9.84 18.85
N GLY A 159 -23.60 8.58 18.40
CA GLY A 159 -22.51 7.63 18.57
C GLY A 159 -22.87 6.22 18.10
N VAL A 160 -21.89 5.32 18.17
CA VAL A 160 -22.05 3.89 17.83
C VAL A 160 -22.05 3.08 19.11
N GLN A 161 -23.04 2.19 19.24
CA GLN A 161 -23.07 1.18 20.28
C GLN A 161 -23.12 -0.18 19.59
N GLY A 162 -22.08 -0.98 19.80
CA GLY A 162 -21.96 -2.32 19.26
C GLY A 162 -23.09 -3.26 19.70
N PRO A 163 -23.15 -4.48 19.16
CA PRO A 163 -24.25 -5.40 19.46
C PRO A 163 -24.16 -5.92 20.91
N GLN A 164 -25.19 -5.68 21.72
CA GLN A 164 -25.16 -5.98 23.17
C GLN A 164 -26.15 -7.04 23.64
N LEU A 165 -27.23 -7.28 22.89
CA LEU A 165 -28.30 -8.19 23.28
C LEU A 165 -28.38 -9.37 22.32
N LEU A 166 -28.52 -10.58 22.85
CA LEU A 166 -28.78 -11.77 22.03
C LEU A 166 -30.06 -12.45 22.52
N ASN A 167 -31.14 -12.32 21.77
CA ASN A 167 -32.37 -13.04 22.00
C ASN A 167 -32.44 -14.22 21.03
N LYS A 168 -32.52 -15.43 21.56
CA LYS A 168 -32.78 -16.64 20.78
C LYS A 168 -34.29 -16.86 20.69
N THR A 169 -34.81 -16.90 19.47
CA THR A 169 -36.22 -17.21 19.18
C THR A 169 -36.27 -18.54 18.43
N GLY A 170 -37.10 -19.49 18.87
CA GLY A 170 -37.14 -20.81 18.24
C GLY A 170 -35.85 -21.64 18.44
N ILE A 171 -35.56 -22.56 17.51
CA ILE A 171 -34.47 -23.54 17.63
C ILE A 171 -33.11 -22.98 17.22
N CYS A 172 -33.06 -22.13 16.18
CA CYS A 172 -31.82 -21.55 15.66
C CYS A 172 -31.99 -20.16 15.02
N ASP A 173 -33.03 -19.40 15.42
CA ASP A 173 -33.14 -17.98 15.06
C ASP A 173 -32.60 -17.09 16.16
N TYR A 174 -31.75 -16.14 15.76
CA TYR A 174 -31.05 -15.24 16.66
C TYR A 174 -31.41 -13.80 16.31
N ALA A 175 -31.54 -12.95 17.33
CA ALA A 175 -31.81 -11.54 17.17
C ALA A 175 -30.86 -10.69 18.02
N THR A 176 -30.28 -9.65 17.41
CA THR A 176 -29.44 -8.67 18.11
C THR A 176 -29.75 -7.25 17.66
N VAL A 177 -29.26 -6.27 18.42
CA VAL A 177 -29.55 -4.85 18.22
C VAL A 177 -28.23 -4.08 18.13
N LEU A 178 -28.09 -3.27 17.10
CA LEU A 178 -26.94 -2.41 16.82
C LEU A 178 -27.43 -0.96 16.72
N ARG A 179 -26.77 0.00 17.38
CA ARG A 179 -27.06 1.44 17.19
C ARG A 179 -25.98 2.07 16.35
N HIS A 180 -26.36 2.63 15.21
CA HIS A 180 -25.41 3.18 14.24
C HIS A 180 -26.00 4.36 13.46
N PRO A 181 -25.22 5.41 13.14
CA PRO A 181 -25.67 6.52 12.30
C PRO A 181 -26.14 6.10 10.90
N SER A 182 -25.57 5.04 10.33
CA SER A 182 -26.02 4.47 9.04
C SER A 182 -27.45 3.91 9.09
N GLY A 183 -27.99 3.65 10.29
CA GLY A 183 -29.40 3.30 10.46
C GLY A 183 -30.35 4.49 10.26
N CYS A 184 -29.84 5.71 10.11
CA CYS A 184 -30.65 6.90 9.89
C CYS A 184 -30.92 7.10 8.39
N ALA A 185 -32.19 7.22 8.01
CA ALA A 185 -32.56 7.46 6.62
C ALA A 185 -32.26 8.90 6.16
N GLU A 186 -31.82 9.02 4.90
CA GLU A 186 -31.90 10.27 4.16
C GLU A 186 -33.33 10.47 3.68
N ILE A 187 -33.94 11.58 4.09
CA ILE A 187 -35.34 11.90 3.81
C ILE A 187 -35.41 12.90 2.67
N VAL A 188 -36.01 12.50 1.55
CA VAL A 188 -36.24 13.37 0.40
C VAL A 188 -37.74 13.64 0.25
N ASP A 189 -38.13 14.92 0.26
CA ASP A 189 -39.51 15.33 -0.01
C ASP A 189 -39.82 15.15 -1.50
N ILE A 190 -40.74 14.24 -1.82
CA ILE A 190 -41.28 14.05 -3.17
C ILE A 190 -42.37 15.10 -3.39
N HIS A 191 -41.99 16.37 -3.52
CA HIS A 191 -42.91 17.44 -3.90
C HIS A 191 -43.08 17.48 -5.42
N GLY A 192 -44.28 17.13 -5.89
CA GLY A 192 -44.68 17.22 -7.29
C GLY A 192 -44.84 18.66 -7.79
N ARG A 193 -43.73 19.38 -8.00
CA ARG A 193 -43.76 20.72 -8.64
C ARG A 193 -42.51 21.00 -9.48
N GLY A 194 -42.28 20.15 -10.48
CA GLY A 194 -41.09 20.20 -11.33
C GLY A 194 -41.30 20.77 -12.73
N TRP A 195 -41.98 21.92 -12.91
CA TRP A 195 -42.10 22.58 -14.25
C TRP A 195 -41.62 24.05 -14.29
N GLY A 196 -40.93 24.54 -13.24
CA GLY A 196 -40.43 25.92 -13.20
C GLY A 196 -39.00 26.08 -13.76
N TRP A 197 -38.06 25.28 -13.26
CA TRP A 197 -36.64 25.42 -13.60
C TRP A 197 -36.32 25.01 -15.04
N PHE A 198 -37.00 23.98 -15.55
CA PHE A 198 -36.83 23.52 -16.92
C PHE A 198 -37.30 24.57 -17.93
N SER A 199 -38.38 25.30 -17.60
CA SER A 199 -38.91 26.39 -18.43
C SER A 199 -37.98 27.61 -18.43
N PHE A 200 -37.35 27.92 -17.30
CA PHE A 200 -36.38 29.01 -17.20
C PHE A 200 -35.08 28.71 -17.98
N PHE A 201 -34.61 27.45 -17.94
CA PHE A 201 -33.42 27.02 -18.69
C PHE A 201 -33.68 27.01 -20.20
N LEU A 202 -34.87 26.59 -20.63
CA LEU A 202 -35.30 26.65 -22.03
C LEU A 202 -35.37 28.10 -22.53
N LEU A 203 -35.86 29.04 -21.71
CA LEU A 203 -35.95 30.45 -22.06
C LEU A 203 -34.56 31.08 -22.24
N ILE A 204 -33.62 30.82 -21.31
CA ILE A 204 -32.23 31.31 -21.41
C ILE A 204 -31.54 30.75 -22.67
N SER A 205 -31.71 29.45 -22.92
CA SER A 205 -31.13 28.79 -24.10
C SER A 205 -31.70 29.38 -25.40
N ALA A 206 -33.01 29.68 -25.44
CA ALA A 206 -33.64 30.33 -26.58
C ALA A 206 -33.15 31.78 -26.79
N CYS A 207 -32.91 32.53 -25.71
CA CYS A 207 -32.37 33.90 -25.80
C CYS A 207 -30.93 33.92 -26.31
N LEU A 208 -30.06 33.04 -25.82
CA LEU A 208 -28.67 32.92 -26.29
C LEU A 208 -28.62 32.49 -27.76
N PHE A 209 -29.51 31.58 -28.16
CA PHE A 209 -29.67 31.17 -29.55
C PHE A 209 -30.12 32.32 -30.45
N GLY A 210 -31.09 33.12 -29.99
CA GLY A 210 -31.54 34.32 -30.72
C GLY A 210 -30.44 35.37 -30.88
N ALA A 211 -29.64 35.60 -29.84
CA ALA A 211 -28.50 36.53 -29.89
C ALA A 211 -27.43 36.06 -30.89
N TYR A 212 -27.12 34.75 -30.91
CA TYR A 212 -26.19 34.16 -31.87
C TYR A 212 -26.65 34.36 -33.32
N LEU A 213 -27.92 34.09 -33.62
CA LEU A 213 -28.47 34.31 -34.96
C LEU A 213 -28.43 35.78 -35.36
N LEU A 214 -28.79 36.70 -34.46
CA LEU A 214 -28.78 38.15 -34.73
C LEU A 214 -27.37 38.67 -35.01
N VAL A 215 -26.42 38.41 -34.11
CA VAL A 215 -25.04 38.89 -34.23
C VAL A 215 -24.37 38.27 -35.46
N GLY A 216 -24.54 36.97 -35.69
CA GLY A 216 -23.97 36.30 -36.85
C GLY A 216 -24.58 36.75 -38.17
N THR A 217 -25.89 37.05 -38.21
CA THR A 217 -26.56 37.60 -39.40
C THR A 217 -26.07 39.02 -39.71
N VAL A 218 -25.95 39.88 -38.70
CA VAL A 218 -25.42 41.25 -38.86
C VAL A 218 -23.97 41.21 -39.34
N TYR A 219 -23.14 40.35 -38.76
CA TYR A 219 -21.75 40.16 -39.16
C TYR A 219 -21.62 39.71 -40.62
N ARG A 220 -22.42 38.72 -41.06
CA ARG A 220 -22.43 38.24 -42.46
C ARG A 220 -23.03 39.23 -43.45
N TYR A 221 -23.99 40.06 -43.02
CA TYR A 221 -24.51 41.18 -43.82
C TYR A 221 -23.42 42.22 -44.12
N PHE A 222 -22.62 42.59 -43.12
CA PHE A 222 -21.50 43.51 -43.29
C PHE A 222 -20.35 42.92 -44.13
N GLN A 223 -20.29 41.59 -44.28
CA GLN A 223 -19.40 40.91 -45.23
C GLN A 223 -19.96 40.78 -46.66
N GLY A 224 -21.10 41.41 -46.95
CA GLY A 224 -21.65 41.49 -48.31
C GLY A 224 -22.46 40.27 -48.76
N ILE A 225 -22.69 39.30 -47.88
CA ILE A 225 -23.52 38.12 -48.15
C ILE A 225 -25.00 38.53 -48.11
N ARG A 226 -25.77 38.19 -49.15
CA ARG A 226 -27.20 38.53 -49.28
C ARG A 226 -28.03 37.28 -49.52
N GLY A 227 -29.30 37.34 -49.12
CA GLY A 227 -30.23 36.21 -49.28
C GLY A 227 -30.24 35.29 -48.05
N ILE A 228 -30.62 34.03 -48.24
CA ILE A 228 -30.84 33.09 -47.14
C ILE A 228 -29.53 32.62 -46.46
N ASP A 229 -28.40 32.77 -47.16
CA ASP A 229 -27.06 32.39 -46.72
C ASP A 229 -26.47 33.33 -45.64
N ILE A 230 -27.22 34.37 -45.28
CA ILE A 230 -26.87 35.29 -44.21
C ILE A 230 -26.99 34.66 -42.82
N ILE A 231 -27.79 33.60 -42.70
CA ILE A 231 -28.00 32.87 -41.44
C ILE A 231 -26.75 32.02 -41.15
N PRO A 232 -26.12 32.17 -39.96
CA PRO A 232 -24.95 31.38 -39.59
C PRO A 232 -25.24 29.88 -39.61
N ASN A 233 -24.35 29.09 -40.20
CA ASN A 233 -24.42 27.62 -40.26
C ASN A 233 -25.71 27.09 -40.92
N LEU A 234 -26.20 27.76 -41.97
CA LEU A 234 -27.41 27.36 -42.72
C LEU A 234 -27.40 25.88 -43.14
N GLU A 235 -26.27 25.35 -43.59
CA GLU A 235 -26.12 23.95 -43.99
C GLU A 235 -26.42 22.97 -42.85
N PHE A 236 -25.98 23.28 -41.62
CA PHE A 236 -26.30 22.50 -40.43
C PHE A 236 -27.81 22.51 -40.14
N TRP A 237 -28.45 23.69 -40.18
CA TRP A 237 -29.90 23.81 -39.94
C TRP A 237 -30.75 23.11 -41.00
N SER A 238 -30.28 23.08 -42.25
CA SER A 238 -30.93 22.38 -43.36
C SER A 238 -30.83 20.85 -43.26
N SER A 239 -29.91 20.33 -42.43
CA SER A 239 -29.63 18.90 -42.26
C SER A 239 -30.44 18.21 -41.16
N ILE A 240 -31.33 18.93 -40.45
CA ILE A 240 -32.14 18.39 -39.36
C ILE A 240 -33.30 17.52 -39.92
N PRO A 241 -33.53 16.28 -39.42
CA PRO A 241 -34.53 15.34 -39.96
C PRO A 241 -35.98 15.87 -39.98
N GLN A 242 -36.75 15.48 -41.01
CA GLN A 242 -38.07 16.00 -41.43
C GLN A 242 -39.24 15.98 -40.42
N ARG A 243 -39.07 15.68 -39.13
CA ARG A 243 -40.18 15.71 -38.14
C ARG A 243 -40.38 17.06 -37.43
N THR A 244 -39.52 18.04 -37.63
CA THR A 244 -39.67 19.41 -37.08
C THR A 244 -39.93 20.48 -38.15
N GLN A 245 -40.09 20.11 -39.43
CA GLN A 245 -40.29 21.05 -40.54
C GLN A 245 -41.68 21.71 -40.60
N SER A 246 -42.68 21.24 -39.84
CA SER A 246 -44.05 21.78 -39.94
C SER A 246 -44.23 23.17 -39.31
N LEU A 247 -43.33 23.60 -38.40
CA LEU A 247 -43.43 24.91 -37.74
C LEU A 247 -42.66 26.03 -38.48
N PHE A 248 -41.56 25.71 -39.16
CA PHE A 248 -40.74 26.71 -39.85
C PHE A 248 -41.18 27.03 -41.28
N ALA A 249 -41.81 26.07 -41.99
CA ALA A 249 -42.24 26.26 -43.38
C ALA A 249 -43.45 27.21 -43.54
N SER A 250 -44.15 27.52 -42.45
CA SER A 250 -45.24 28.50 -42.41
C SER A 250 -44.72 29.94 -42.28
N LEU A 251 -43.65 30.15 -41.51
CA LEU A 251 -43.07 31.47 -41.29
C LEU A 251 -42.32 31.99 -42.54
N VAL A 252 -41.62 31.10 -43.25
CA VAL A 252 -40.79 31.49 -44.41
C VAL A 252 -41.63 31.80 -45.66
N ARG A 253 -42.84 31.25 -45.77
CA ARG A 253 -43.75 31.58 -46.88
C ARG A 253 -44.41 32.97 -46.77
N LYS A 254 -44.28 33.64 -45.61
CA LYS A 254 -44.91 34.95 -45.35
C LYS A 254 -43.98 36.14 -45.61
N PHE A 255 -42.71 35.92 -45.95
CA PHE A 255 -41.72 36.97 -46.24
C PHE A 255 -41.50 37.26 -47.74
N ARG A 256 -42.39 36.78 -48.63
CA ARG A 256 -42.46 37.23 -50.03
C ARG A 256 -43.43 38.42 -50.09
N GLY A 257 -42.88 39.64 -50.30
CA GLY A 257 -43.57 40.95 -50.19
C GLY A 257 -44.74 41.19 -51.18
N PRO A 258 -45.38 42.39 -51.21
CA PRO A 258 -44.70 43.70 -51.35
C PRO A 258 -45.29 44.95 -50.63
N SER A 259 -44.45 46.00 -50.57
CA SER A 259 -44.66 47.47 -50.67
C SER A 259 -45.59 48.32 -49.76
N GLN A 260 -44.97 49.40 -49.24
CA GLN A 260 -45.45 50.77 -48.93
C GLN A 260 -46.39 51.04 -47.73
N GLY A 261 -46.04 52.10 -46.96
CA GLY A 261 -47.01 52.88 -46.18
C GLY A 261 -46.52 53.40 -44.82
N SER A 262 -46.37 54.71 -44.70
CA SER A 262 -45.94 55.54 -43.56
C SER A 262 -46.84 55.53 -42.29
N ARG A 263 -46.25 55.91 -41.13
CA ARG A 263 -46.62 57.06 -40.24
C ARG A 263 -46.84 56.78 -38.72
N GLU A 264 -46.02 57.50 -37.93
CA GLU A 264 -46.08 58.09 -36.55
C GLU A 264 -47.12 57.76 -35.43
N ARG A 265 -46.64 58.05 -34.19
CA ARG A 265 -47.29 58.31 -32.86
C ARG A 265 -47.62 57.07 -32.02
N GLY A 266 -47.43 57.01 -30.69
CA GLY A 266 -47.14 57.97 -29.61
C GLY A 266 -48.01 57.63 -28.37
N TRP A 267 -47.55 58.00 -27.16
CA TRP A 267 -48.24 58.00 -25.82
C TRP A 267 -48.05 56.75 -24.91
N PHE A 268 -47.34 56.85 -23.76
CA PHE A 268 -47.74 57.31 -22.39
C PHE A 268 -48.71 56.29 -21.72
N GLU A 269 -48.65 55.88 -20.44
CA GLU A 269 -48.30 56.59 -19.20
C GLU A 269 -48.15 55.60 -18.01
N THR A 270 -47.64 56.16 -16.91
CA THR A 270 -47.22 55.69 -15.58
C THR A 270 -48.28 55.06 -14.65
N MET A 271 -47.85 54.37 -13.58
CA MET A 271 -48.00 54.81 -12.17
C MET A 271 -47.39 53.83 -11.14
N LYS A 272 -47.04 54.37 -9.97
CA LYS A 272 -46.29 53.82 -8.81
C LYS A 272 -47.07 54.20 -7.51
N PRO A 273 -46.52 53.98 -6.30
CA PRO A 273 -46.77 52.95 -5.26
C PRO A 273 -47.75 53.39 -4.13
N PRO A 274 -47.82 52.74 -2.93
CA PRO A 274 -47.01 53.22 -1.78
C PRO A 274 -46.57 52.17 -0.71
N LEU A 275 -45.81 52.67 0.28
CA LEU A 275 -45.10 52.07 1.42
C LEU A 275 -45.98 51.54 2.59
N SER A 276 -45.44 50.63 3.43
CA SER A 276 -45.14 50.88 4.88
C SER A 276 -44.39 49.71 5.60
N SER A 277 -43.78 50.06 6.74
CA SER A 277 -42.86 49.40 7.70
C SER A 277 -43.45 48.20 8.50
N SER A 278 -42.81 47.38 9.36
CA SER A 278 -41.65 47.52 10.29
C SER A 278 -41.21 46.15 10.91
N SER A 279 -39.88 46.02 11.15
CA SER A 279 -39.07 45.36 12.23
C SER A 279 -39.37 44.01 12.96
N SER A 280 -38.31 43.17 12.97
CA SER A 280 -37.72 42.31 14.05
C SER A 280 -38.48 41.07 14.55
N SER A 281 -37.92 39.86 14.80
CA SER A 281 -36.58 39.45 15.27
C SER A 281 -36.31 37.92 15.13
N SER A 282 -35.02 37.57 15.01
CA SER A 282 -34.25 36.36 15.40
C SER A 282 -34.78 34.92 15.20
N SER A 283 -34.06 34.14 14.37
CA SER A 283 -33.45 32.85 14.79
C SER A 283 -32.42 32.35 13.74
N VAL A 284 -31.31 31.81 14.25
CA VAL A 284 -30.14 31.34 13.49
C VAL A 284 -30.43 29.96 12.90
N LEU A 285 -30.42 29.86 11.56
CA LEU A 285 -30.53 28.60 10.82
C LEU A 285 -29.24 28.32 10.04
N ARG A 286 -28.68 27.13 10.25
CA ARG A 286 -27.54 26.57 9.51
C ARG A 286 -27.91 26.39 8.04
N LYS A 287 -27.12 26.97 7.13
CA LYS A 287 -27.21 26.77 5.68
C LYS A 287 -26.66 25.39 5.26
N PRO A 288 -27.34 24.65 4.36
CA PRO A 288 -26.71 23.59 3.59
C PRO A 288 -25.81 24.19 2.49
N ARG A 289 -24.67 23.56 2.23
CA ARG A 289 -23.74 23.92 1.15
C ARG A 289 -24.35 23.53 -0.20
N HIS A 290 -24.96 24.49 -0.89
CA HIS A 290 -25.29 24.35 -2.31
C HIS A 290 -24.00 24.42 -3.13
N LEU A 291 -23.80 23.48 -4.07
CA LEU A 291 -22.87 23.70 -5.17
C LEU A 291 -23.27 24.97 -5.92
N SER A 292 -22.29 25.82 -6.17
CA SER A 292 -22.46 27.15 -6.73
C SER A 292 -23.03 27.08 -8.16
N PRO A 293 -24.15 27.77 -8.48
CA PRO A 293 -24.70 27.85 -9.84
C PRO A 293 -23.73 28.46 -10.86
N TYR A 294 -22.64 29.09 -10.38
CA TYR A 294 -21.55 29.58 -11.22
C TYR A 294 -20.71 28.47 -11.84
N LEU A 295 -20.64 27.27 -11.24
CA LEU A 295 -19.85 26.16 -11.77
C LEU A 295 -20.49 25.55 -13.03
N PHE A 296 -21.82 25.43 -13.05
CA PHE A 296 -22.56 24.95 -14.21
C PHE A 296 -22.57 25.97 -15.35
N SER A 297 -22.69 27.26 -15.02
CA SER A 297 -22.55 28.34 -16.02
C SER A 297 -21.14 28.40 -16.60
N LEU A 298 -20.10 28.14 -15.80
CA LEU A 298 -18.71 28.08 -16.24
C LEU A 298 -18.45 26.88 -17.16
N LEU A 299 -18.97 25.70 -16.82
CA LEU A 299 -18.87 24.51 -17.67
C LEU A 299 -19.63 24.66 -18.99
N ALA A 300 -20.83 25.25 -18.96
CA ALA A 300 -21.59 25.55 -20.17
C ALA A 300 -20.86 26.58 -21.06
N PHE A 301 -20.21 27.59 -20.46
CA PHE A 301 -19.39 28.56 -21.18
C PHE A 301 -18.14 27.91 -21.81
N ILE A 302 -17.44 27.02 -21.09
CA ILE A 302 -16.27 26.30 -21.60
C ILE A 302 -16.65 25.40 -22.79
N VAL A 303 -17.78 24.68 -22.70
CA VAL A 303 -18.28 23.85 -23.80
C VAL A 303 -18.69 24.72 -24.99
N PHE A 304 -19.33 25.86 -24.75
CA PHE A 304 -19.70 26.81 -25.81
C PHE A 304 -18.48 27.42 -26.51
N VAL A 305 -17.42 27.78 -25.77
CA VAL A 305 -16.15 28.26 -26.33
C VAL A 305 -15.44 27.15 -27.11
N ALA A 306 -15.41 25.92 -26.59
CA ALA A 306 -14.82 24.78 -27.31
C ALA A 306 -15.54 24.47 -28.64
N ILE A 307 -16.85 24.71 -28.71
CA ILE A 307 -17.64 24.59 -29.95
C ILE A 307 -17.38 25.75 -30.91
N LEU A 308 -17.21 26.98 -30.40
CA LEU A 308 -16.95 28.17 -31.23
C LEU A 308 -15.55 28.22 -31.85
N TYR A 309 -14.55 27.61 -31.19
CA TYR A 309 -13.15 27.64 -31.63
C TYR A 309 -12.62 26.26 -32.06
N GLY A 310 -13.49 25.24 -32.13
CA GLY A 310 -13.12 23.84 -32.39
C GLY A 310 -12.60 23.53 -33.79
N GLU A 311 -12.74 24.44 -34.76
CA GLU A 311 -12.22 24.25 -36.13
C GLU A 311 -10.83 24.86 -36.37
N ASP A 312 -10.31 25.73 -35.49
CA ASP A 312 -9.01 26.42 -35.72
C ASP A 312 -7.83 25.90 -34.88
N VAL A 313 -8.02 24.90 -34.01
CA VAL A 313 -6.91 24.36 -33.17
C VAL A 313 -6.13 23.23 -33.86
N ALA A 314 -6.56 22.77 -35.05
CA ALA A 314 -5.90 21.69 -35.78
C ALA A 314 -4.61 22.10 -36.53
N CYS A 315 -4.22 23.38 -36.55
CA CYS A 315 -3.06 23.85 -37.32
C CYS A 315 -1.76 24.06 -36.49
N VAL A 316 -1.77 23.89 -35.17
CA VAL A 316 -0.55 24.09 -34.34
C VAL A 316 0.30 22.81 -34.20
N PHE A 317 -0.27 21.63 -34.48
CA PHE A 317 0.42 20.34 -34.25
C PHE A 317 0.88 19.61 -35.52
N ASN A 318 0.73 20.20 -36.71
CA ASN A 318 0.95 19.47 -37.96
C ASN A 318 1.92 20.16 -38.94
N GLN A 319 3.07 20.60 -38.45
CA GLN A 319 4.23 20.86 -39.30
C GLN A 319 5.52 20.50 -38.55
N GLN A 320 5.89 19.22 -38.57
CA GLN A 320 7.15 18.72 -39.16
C GLN A 320 7.34 17.24 -38.81
N LEU A 321 6.89 16.34 -39.68
CA LEU A 321 7.45 14.99 -39.80
C LEU A 321 6.99 14.36 -41.11
N GLN A 322 7.75 14.58 -42.19
CA GLN A 322 8.05 13.68 -43.33
C GLN A 322 9.14 14.35 -44.18
N LEU A 323 10.15 13.72 -44.79
CA LEU A 323 10.92 12.48 -44.62
C LEU A 323 12.01 12.55 -45.72
N GLY A 324 13.26 12.16 -45.47
CA GLY A 324 14.14 11.64 -46.54
C GLY A 324 15.55 12.23 -46.73
N SER A 325 16.54 11.34 -46.57
CA SER A 325 17.81 11.20 -47.33
C SER A 325 18.96 12.20 -47.14
N ASP A 326 19.98 11.83 -46.36
CA ASP A 326 21.31 11.45 -46.90
C ASP A 326 22.36 11.24 -45.79
N SER A 327 23.26 10.29 -46.01
CA SER A 327 24.45 9.98 -45.20
C SER A 327 25.64 9.81 -46.16
N PRO A 328 26.89 9.65 -45.69
CA PRO A 328 27.73 10.54 -44.88
C PRO A 328 28.96 11.00 -45.72
N ARG A 329 29.71 12.02 -45.26
CA ARG A 329 31.12 12.15 -45.69
C ARG A 329 31.99 12.99 -44.73
N TYR A 330 33.12 12.38 -44.42
CA TYR A 330 34.34 12.87 -43.78
C TYR A 330 34.78 14.26 -44.24
N PHE A 331 35.44 15.05 -43.37
CA PHE A 331 36.82 15.49 -43.58
C PHE A 331 37.45 16.14 -42.33
N THR A 332 38.77 16.08 -42.33
CA THR A 332 39.80 16.23 -41.29
C THR A 332 40.24 17.67 -40.97
N GLY A 333 40.47 17.95 -39.67
CA GLY A 333 41.49 18.82 -38.99
C GLY A 333 41.95 20.19 -39.57
N PRO A 334 42.96 20.88 -38.96
CA PRO A 334 43.53 20.71 -37.60
C PRO A 334 43.77 22.05 -36.82
N SER A 335 44.22 21.86 -35.57
CA SER A 335 45.20 22.68 -34.81
C SER A 335 44.81 23.94 -34.01
N SER A 336 44.94 23.74 -32.68
CA SER A 336 45.67 24.53 -31.68
C SER A 336 45.22 25.94 -31.32
N LEU A 337 44.71 26.09 -30.10
CA LEU A 337 45.17 27.12 -29.16
C LEU A 337 45.06 26.61 -27.72
N VAL A 338 46.21 26.65 -27.05
CA VAL A 338 46.52 26.15 -25.72
C VAL A 338 45.99 27.11 -24.67
N PHE A 339 45.17 26.65 -23.72
CA PHE A 339 45.10 27.21 -22.37
C PHE A 339 44.83 26.09 -21.37
N GLY A 340 45.82 25.83 -20.52
CA GLY A 340 45.75 24.85 -19.44
C GLY A 340 44.84 25.35 -18.32
N VAL A 341 43.89 24.51 -17.93
CA VAL A 341 43.19 24.59 -16.64
C VAL A 341 43.10 23.18 -16.08
N GLU A 342 43.50 23.05 -14.82
CA GLU A 342 43.84 21.83 -14.10
C GLU A 342 42.81 20.70 -14.19
N LYS A 343 43.32 19.46 -14.27
CA LYS A 343 42.56 18.22 -14.03
C LYS A 343 41.84 18.32 -12.68
N LYS A 344 40.53 18.57 -12.72
CA LYS A 344 39.66 18.39 -11.57
C LYS A 344 39.58 16.89 -11.27
N ARG A 345 40.43 16.46 -10.34
CA ARG A 345 40.42 15.14 -9.71
C ARG A 345 38.97 14.84 -9.30
N GLU A 346 38.34 13.84 -9.94
CA GLU A 346 37.08 13.30 -9.45
C GLU A 346 37.26 12.96 -7.98
N LYS A 347 36.53 13.68 -7.12
CA LYS A 347 36.53 13.43 -5.69
C LYS A 347 35.84 12.09 -5.49
N ALA A 348 36.62 11.06 -5.18
CA ALA A 348 36.10 9.84 -4.56
C ALA A 348 35.17 10.22 -3.41
N LEU A 349 33.95 9.67 -3.42
CA LEU A 349 32.92 9.90 -2.40
C LEU A 349 33.48 9.51 -1.02
N PRO A 350 33.30 10.34 0.02
CA PRO A 350 33.92 10.13 1.33
C PRO A 350 33.12 9.11 2.16
N PHE A 351 33.36 7.82 1.96
CA PHE A 351 32.83 6.75 2.84
C PHE A 351 33.91 5.93 3.56
N ALA A 352 35.14 6.44 3.65
CA ALA A 352 36.16 5.89 4.54
C ALA A 352 36.03 6.45 5.97
N ILE A 353 34.97 6.05 6.70
CA ILE A 353 34.87 6.27 8.14
C ILE A 353 34.61 4.92 8.78
N GLY A 354 35.68 4.37 9.33
CA GLY A 354 35.84 2.94 9.57
C GLY A 354 36.98 2.34 8.75
N LYS A 355 38.11 3.05 8.55
CA LYS A 355 39.38 2.34 8.37
C LYS A 355 39.64 1.58 9.68
N THR A 356 39.09 0.37 9.77
CA THR A 356 39.86 -0.78 10.25
C THR A 356 41.13 -0.89 9.39
N ASP A 357 42.11 -1.67 9.81
CA ASP A 357 43.34 -1.91 9.04
C ASP A 357 43.07 -2.11 7.52
N PRO A 358 44.06 -2.00 6.62
CA PRO A 358 43.91 -2.37 5.20
C PRO A 358 43.31 -3.78 4.97
N SER A 359 43.13 -4.56 6.04
CA SER A 359 42.33 -5.77 6.13
C SER A 359 40.86 -5.54 5.75
N CYS A 360 40.53 -5.95 4.52
CA CYS A 360 39.21 -6.30 4.00
C CYS A 360 38.00 -5.41 4.35
N ASP A 361 37.57 -4.59 3.39
CA ASP A 361 36.24 -3.99 3.40
C ASP A 361 35.18 -5.05 3.05
N ILE A 362 34.51 -5.60 4.06
CA ILE A 362 33.50 -6.65 3.89
C ILE A 362 32.27 -6.24 3.08
N PHE A 363 32.07 -4.93 2.84
CA PHE A 363 30.96 -4.40 2.06
C PHE A 363 31.30 -4.21 0.57
N SER A 364 32.57 -4.41 0.19
CA SER A 364 33.06 -4.39 -1.18
C SER A 364 33.39 -5.80 -1.63
N GLY A 365 32.81 -6.26 -2.73
CA GLY A 365 32.83 -7.67 -3.09
C GLY A 365 31.98 -7.99 -4.31
N ARG A 366 31.63 -9.27 -4.44
CA ARG A 366 30.77 -9.78 -5.52
C ARG A 366 29.83 -10.86 -4.98
N TRP A 367 28.71 -11.05 -5.66
CA TRP A 367 27.84 -12.19 -5.42
C TRP A 367 28.40 -13.44 -6.09
N VAL A 368 28.42 -14.54 -5.35
CA VAL A 368 28.89 -15.85 -5.80
C VAL A 368 27.77 -16.86 -5.52
N TYR A 369 27.51 -17.73 -6.49
CA TYR A 369 26.56 -18.81 -6.32
C TYR A 369 27.12 -19.87 -5.37
N ASP A 370 26.29 -20.33 -4.44
CA ASP A 370 26.66 -21.23 -3.36
C ASP A 370 25.56 -22.29 -3.19
N GLU A 371 25.85 -23.53 -3.60
CA GLU A 371 24.91 -24.65 -3.52
C GLU A 371 24.54 -25.02 -2.08
N SER A 372 25.33 -24.59 -1.08
CA SER A 372 25.06 -24.87 0.32
C SER A 372 23.99 -23.98 0.96
N ARG A 373 23.44 -23.04 0.18
CA ARG A 373 22.34 -22.14 0.54
C ARG A 373 20.97 -22.67 0.05
N PRO A 374 19.85 -22.17 0.59
CA PRO A 374 19.74 -21.19 1.69
C PRO A 374 20.21 -21.73 3.05
N LEU A 375 20.38 -20.85 4.03
CA LEU A 375 20.80 -21.24 5.39
C LEU A 375 19.68 -21.94 6.19
N TYR A 376 18.44 -21.74 5.76
CA TYR A 376 17.23 -22.37 6.25
C TYR A 376 16.20 -22.37 5.12
N GLU A 377 15.24 -23.29 5.13
CA GLU A 377 14.15 -23.32 4.16
C GLU A 377 13.00 -22.39 4.59
N GLU A 378 12.24 -21.84 3.63
CA GLU A 378 11.08 -20.98 3.92
C GLU A 378 10.06 -21.69 4.84
N SER A 379 9.80 -22.97 4.59
CA SER A 379 8.88 -23.80 5.37
C SER A 379 9.37 -24.11 6.78
N ASP A 380 10.69 -24.01 7.02
CA ASP A 380 11.27 -24.34 8.33
C ASP A 380 11.03 -23.22 9.35
N CYS A 381 10.86 -21.97 8.91
CA CYS A 381 10.75 -20.81 9.79
C CYS A 381 9.30 -20.28 9.90
N PRO A 382 8.54 -20.61 10.96
CA PRO A 382 7.14 -20.18 11.11
C PRO A 382 6.98 -18.68 11.43
N TYR A 383 8.08 -17.96 11.63
CA TYR A 383 8.09 -16.53 11.97
C TYR A 383 8.12 -15.62 10.74
N ILE A 384 8.28 -16.17 9.54
CA ILE A 384 8.24 -15.39 8.31
C ILE A 384 6.83 -14.88 8.08
N GLN A 385 6.70 -13.56 7.92
CA GLN A 385 5.39 -12.96 7.64
C GLN A 385 4.95 -13.33 6.21
N PRO A 386 3.63 -13.54 5.94
CA PRO A 386 3.13 -13.90 4.62
C PRO A 386 3.48 -12.91 3.48
N GLN A 387 3.91 -11.71 3.82
CA GLN A 387 4.40 -10.74 2.84
C GLN A 387 5.80 -11.08 2.28
N LEU A 388 6.53 -12.00 2.93
CA LEU A 388 7.91 -12.38 2.62
C LEU A 388 8.07 -13.88 2.26
N THR A 389 7.03 -14.71 2.43
CA THR A 389 7.01 -16.14 2.05
C THR A 389 6.70 -16.30 0.55
N CYS A 390 7.73 -16.15 -0.28
CA CYS A 390 7.55 -16.12 -1.72
C CYS A 390 7.21 -17.48 -2.32
N LEU A 391 7.82 -18.56 -1.81
CA LEU A 391 7.55 -19.91 -2.32
C LEU A 391 6.12 -20.34 -1.99
N GLU A 392 5.66 -20.10 -0.76
CA GLU A 392 4.27 -20.32 -0.33
C GLU A 392 3.27 -19.56 -1.23
N HIS A 393 3.65 -18.37 -1.69
CA HIS A 393 2.84 -17.53 -2.56
C HIS A 393 3.10 -17.76 -4.06
N GLY A 394 3.65 -18.92 -4.43
CA GLY A 394 3.68 -19.42 -5.80
C GLY A 394 4.87 -18.96 -6.64
N ARG A 395 5.95 -18.51 -6.01
CA ARG A 395 7.20 -18.20 -6.72
C ARG A 395 7.82 -19.49 -7.26
N PRO A 396 7.97 -19.65 -8.59
CA PRO A 396 8.40 -20.93 -9.17
C PRO A 396 9.92 -21.15 -9.08
N GLU A 397 10.72 -20.09 -9.06
CA GLU A 397 12.18 -20.16 -9.05
C GLU A 397 12.79 -19.94 -7.65
N THR A 398 13.79 -20.75 -7.29
CA THR A 398 14.52 -20.68 -6.01
C THR A 398 15.94 -20.15 -6.16
N ASN A 399 16.45 -19.97 -7.38
CA ASN A 399 17.85 -19.59 -7.67
C ASN A 399 18.32 -18.33 -6.92
N TYR A 400 17.42 -17.39 -6.62
CA TYR A 400 17.76 -16.18 -5.85
C TYR A 400 18.24 -16.48 -4.42
N GLN A 401 17.89 -17.63 -3.85
CA GLN A 401 18.25 -18.05 -2.50
C GLN A 401 19.71 -18.53 -2.40
N HIS A 402 20.30 -18.95 -3.52
CA HIS A 402 21.62 -19.57 -3.57
C HIS A 402 22.79 -18.58 -3.72
N TRP A 403 22.55 -17.28 -3.58
CA TRP A 403 23.60 -16.27 -3.71
C TRP A 403 24.22 -15.92 -2.35
N ARG A 404 25.55 -15.98 -2.28
CA ARG A 404 26.36 -15.52 -1.15
C ARG A 404 27.17 -14.28 -1.52
N TRP A 405 27.32 -13.34 -0.60
CA TRP A 405 28.24 -12.23 -0.75
C TRP A 405 29.67 -12.63 -0.42
N GLN A 406 30.61 -12.38 -1.34
CA GLN A 406 32.04 -12.62 -1.18
C GLN A 406 32.79 -11.29 -1.17
N PRO A 407 33.32 -10.85 -0.02
CA PRO A 407 34.18 -9.68 0.06
C PRO A 407 35.44 -9.79 -0.81
N ASN A 408 35.96 -8.63 -1.22
CA ASN A 408 37.23 -8.51 -1.89
C ASN A 408 38.37 -8.63 -0.87
N GLY A 409 39.26 -9.60 -1.06
CA GLY A 409 40.47 -9.73 -0.23
C GLY A 409 40.28 -10.40 1.13
N CYS A 410 39.08 -10.89 1.46
CA CYS A 410 38.85 -11.83 2.55
C CYS A 410 37.58 -12.66 2.35
N ASP A 411 37.39 -13.65 3.23
CA ASP A 411 36.13 -14.35 3.41
C ASP A 411 35.31 -13.71 4.54
N LEU A 412 33.97 -13.76 4.44
CA LEU A 412 33.14 -13.46 5.60
C LEU A 412 33.45 -14.49 6.69
N PRO A 413 33.67 -14.04 7.94
CA PRO A 413 34.05 -14.94 9.01
C PRO A 413 32.92 -15.93 9.30
N SER A 414 33.24 -17.20 9.11
CA SER A 414 32.49 -18.37 9.56
C SER A 414 33.31 -19.08 10.62
N TYR A 415 32.68 -19.50 11.71
CA TYR A 415 33.39 -20.33 12.69
C TYR A 415 33.20 -21.80 12.33
N GLU A 416 34.32 -22.49 12.10
CA GLU A 416 34.38 -23.94 11.86
C GLU A 416 34.57 -24.68 13.18
N PRO A 417 33.56 -25.38 13.72
CA PRO A 417 33.87 -26.66 14.34
C PRO A 417 34.17 -27.63 13.20
N THR A 418 35.38 -28.19 13.17
CA THR A 418 35.74 -29.24 12.22
C THR A 418 34.76 -30.42 12.43
N ILE A 419 33.90 -30.71 11.45
CA ILE A 419 33.01 -31.88 11.47
C ILE A 419 33.73 -33.01 10.75
N CYS A 420 34.04 -34.08 11.47
CA CYS A 420 34.73 -35.25 10.94
C CYS A 420 33.70 -36.29 10.46
N GLU A 421 33.41 -36.32 9.16
CA GLU A 421 32.57 -37.39 8.58
C GLU A 421 33.43 -38.50 7.96
N CYS A 422 33.05 -39.74 8.23
CA CYS A 422 33.68 -40.93 7.65
C CYS A 422 32.77 -41.54 6.59
N LYS A 423 33.23 -41.52 5.32
CA LYS A 423 32.56 -42.20 4.22
C LYS A 423 33.34 -43.47 3.85
N VAL A 424 32.65 -44.60 3.80
CA VAL A 424 33.20 -45.87 3.29
C VAL A 424 33.08 -45.83 1.77
N THR A 425 34.20 -45.75 1.06
CA THR A 425 34.18 -45.64 -0.40
C THR A 425 34.16 -46.99 -1.12
N GLU A 426 34.71 -48.08 -0.54
CA GLU A 426 34.62 -49.44 -1.13
C GLU A 426 34.72 -50.55 -0.06
N GLY A 427 33.92 -51.63 -0.21
CA GLY A 427 33.93 -52.85 0.62
C GLY A 427 32.54 -53.31 1.09
N PRO A 428 32.37 -54.58 1.53
CA PRO A 428 31.06 -55.08 1.97
C PRO A 428 30.55 -54.35 3.22
N LEU A 429 29.22 -54.19 3.28
CA LEU A 429 28.44 -53.45 4.27
C LEU A 429 28.89 -53.78 5.70
N TRP A 430 29.25 -52.75 6.48
CA TRP A 430 29.65 -52.86 7.88
C TRP A 430 28.64 -52.09 8.73
N ASP A 431 27.92 -52.78 9.62
CA ASP A 431 26.83 -52.21 10.45
C ASP A 431 27.26 -51.82 11.88
N GLY A 432 28.57 -51.76 12.18
CA GLY A 432 29.04 -51.31 13.48
C GLY A 432 29.36 -49.80 13.53
N PRO A 433 29.42 -49.18 14.72
CA PRO A 433 29.69 -47.76 14.87
C PRO A 433 31.15 -47.44 14.53
N THR A 434 31.37 -46.73 13.42
CA THR A 434 32.68 -46.11 13.12
C THR A 434 32.74 -44.78 13.85
N ILE A 435 33.64 -44.63 14.84
CA ILE A 435 33.79 -43.37 15.59
C ILE A 435 34.93 -42.57 14.96
N CYS A 436 34.56 -41.50 14.26
CA CYS A 436 35.50 -40.50 13.76
C CYS A 436 35.29 -39.22 14.55
N GLY A 437 36.38 -38.62 15.00
CA GLY A 437 36.34 -37.42 15.83
C GLY A 437 37.62 -36.62 15.73
N LEU A 438 37.61 -35.45 16.39
CA LEU A 438 38.77 -34.58 16.47
C LEU A 438 39.86 -35.21 17.35
N ASP A 439 41.12 -35.18 16.92
CA ASP A 439 42.24 -35.60 17.77
C ASP A 439 42.36 -34.62 18.95
N PRO A 440 42.18 -35.07 20.21
CA PRO A 440 42.27 -34.20 21.37
C PRO A 440 43.69 -33.62 21.60
N ARG A 441 44.71 -34.08 20.86
CA ARG A 441 46.09 -33.59 20.95
C ARG A 441 46.49 -32.60 19.86
N VAL A 442 45.72 -32.49 18.77
CA VAL A 442 46.00 -31.60 17.63
C VAL A 442 44.69 -30.95 17.17
N SER A 443 44.52 -29.65 17.40
CA SER A 443 43.35 -28.91 16.93
C SER A 443 43.26 -28.97 15.40
N ASN A 444 42.08 -29.31 14.86
CA ASN A 444 41.72 -29.38 13.44
C ASN A 444 42.22 -30.61 12.64
N GLU A 445 42.68 -31.69 13.28
CA GLU A 445 42.87 -32.98 12.60
C GLU A 445 41.76 -33.98 12.96
N CYS A 446 41.11 -34.54 11.94
CA CYS A 446 40.15 -35.63 12.10
C CYS A 446 40.85 -36.98 12.04
N ARG A 447 40.61 -37.85 13.03
CA ARG A 447 41.13 -39.22 13.06
C ARG A 447 40.01 -40.24 13.25
N VAL A 448 40.26 -41.45 12.72
CA VAL A 448 39.50 -42.64 13.06
C VAL A 448 40.04 -43.17 14.38
N PHE A 449 39.19 -43.33 15.40
CA PHE A 449 39.60 -43.93 16.67
C PHE A 449 39.36 -45.45 16.58
N GLU A 450 40.44 -46.24 16.72
CA GLU A 450 40.45 -47.68 16.44
C GLU A 450 39.52 -48.53 17.35
N MET A 451 39.09 -49.65 16.76
CA MET A 451 38.29 -50.73 17.34
C MET A 451 39.14 -51.71 18.19
N PRO A 452 38.53 -52.46 19.13
CA PRO A 452 39.21 -53.58 19.76
C PRO A 452 39.25 -54.82 18.84
N VAL A 453 40.39 -55.52 18.84
CA VAL A 453 40.73 -56.89 18.33
C VAL A 453 41.07 -57.11 16.83
N PRO A 454 41.90 -58.14 16.47
CA PRO A 454 43.05 -57.96 15.57
C PRO A 454 43.02 -58.82 14.28
N LEU A 455 43.95 -58.46 13.38
CA LEU A 455 44.44 -59.12 12.16
C LEU A 455 43.58 -59.07 10.87
N GLU A 456 44.24 -58.51 9.85
CA GLU A 456 44.16 -58.83 8.41
C GLU A 456 42.94 -58.39 7.59
N ILE A 457 42.49 -57.13 7.69
CA ILE A 457 41.95 -56.41 6.52
C ILE A 457 42.33 -54.94 6.62
N THR A 458 43.34 -54.50 5.88
CA THR A 458 43.63 -53.07 5.69
C THR A 458 42.51 -52.43 4.87
N LYS A 459 41.45 -51.93 5.52
CA LYS A 459 40.48 -51.02 4.91
C LYS A 459 41.07 -49.61 4.86
N GLN A 460 41.03 -48.99 3.68
CA GLN A 460 41.48 -47.62 3.47
C GLN A 460 40.31 -46.68 3.78
N PHE A 461 40.38 -45.94 4.89
CA PHE A 461 39.39 -44.94 5.27
C PHE A 461 39.89 -43.56 4.86
N ASN A 462 39.11 -42.83 4.05
CA ASN A 462 39.37 -41.42 3.79
C ASN A 462 38.51 -40.57 4.72
N VAL A 463 39.16 -39.71 5.50
CA VAL A 463 38.49 -38.72 6.34
C VAL A 463 38.25 -37.48 5.50
N VAL A 464 36.98 -37.11 5.28
CA VAL A 464 36.63 -35.91 4.54
C VAL A 464 36.41 -34.79 5.56
N VAL A 465 37.30 -33.80 5.56
CA VAL A 465 37.09 -32.54 6.29
C VAL A 465 36.23 -31.64 5.41
N THR A 466 34.97 -31.45 5.80
CA THR A 466 34.12 -30.43 5.18
C THR A 466 34.16 -29.17 6.04
N ASN A 467 34.59 -28.05 5.45
CA ASN A 467 34.56 -26.72 6.06
C ASN A 467 33.35 -25.93 5.54
N PRO A 468 32.19 -25.98 6.20
CA PRO A 468 31.08 -25.12 5.82
C PRO A 468 31.40 -23.68 6.24
N LYS A 469 31.63 -22.81 5.24
CA LYS A 469 31.68 -21.35 5.40
C LYS A 469 30.28 -20.79 5.75
N ARG A 470 29.82 -21.00 6.99
CA ARG A 470 28.45 -20.69 7.41
C ARG A 470 28.37 -19.72 8.59
N PHE A 471 27.25 -19.02 8.66
CA PHE A 471 26.82 -18.26 9.83
C PHE A 471 26.74 -19.18 11.05
N ASN A 472 27.42 -18.82 12.16
CA ASN A 472 27.40 -19.64 13.37
C ASN A 472 26.31 -19.16 14.33
N ALA A 473 25.15 -19.82 14.25
CA ALA A 473 23.99 -19.53 15.08
C ALA A 473 24.24 -19.78 16.58
N THR A 474 25.01 -20.82 16.94
CA THR A 474 25.37 -21.09 18.34
C THR A 474 26.18 -19.95 18.95
N LEU A 475 27.21 -19.47 18.24
CA LEU A 475 28.03 -18.34 18.69
C LEU A 475 27.19 -17.08 18.84
N MET A 476 26.25 -16.83 17.91
CA MET A 476 25.33 -15.71 18.02
C MET A 476 24.46 -15.82 19.29
N LEU A 477 23.83 -16.98 19.54
CA LEU A 477 22.99 -17.19 20.71
C LEU A 477 23.76 -17.10 22.03
N GLU A 478 24.96 -17.70 22.12
CA GLU A 478 25.83 -17.58 23.30
C GLU A 478 26.25 -16.13 23.56
N THR A 479 26.48 -15.37 22.51
CA THR A 479 26.83 -13.95 22.63
C THR A 479 25.68 -13.11 23.11
N LEU A 480 24.45 -13.48 22.72
CA LEU A 480 23.20 -12.87 23.16
C LEU A 480 22.77 -13.34 24.56
N ARG A 481 23.48 -14.28 25.18
CA ARG A 481 23.13 -14.79 26.50
C ARG A 481 23.05 -13.67 27.53
N GLY A 482 21.88 -13.54 28.18
CA GLY A 482 21.60 -12.48 29.15
C GLY A 482 21.49 -11.07 28.56
N LYS A 483 21.32 -10.94 27.23
CA LYS A 483 21.32 -9.66 26.51
C LYS A 483 20.07 -9.45 25.67
N ARG A 484 19.87 -8.18 25.31
CA ARG A 484 18.80 -7.74 24.41
C ARG A 484 19.40 -7.20 23.11
N MET A 485 18.94 -7.74 21.98
CA MET A 485 19.23 -7.23 20.65
C MET A 485 17.95 -6.61 20.07
N MET A 486 18.01 -5.37 19.58
CA MET A 486 16.83 -4.69 19.04
C MET A 486 17.09 -4.06 17.68
N PHE A 487 16.25 -4.42 16.72
CA PHE A 487 16.12 -3.77 15.42
C PHE A 487 15.10 -2.63 15.54
N VAL A 488 15.44 -1.43 15.05
CA VAL A 488 14.60 -0.23 15.19
C VAL A 488 14.51 0.50 13.86
N GLY A 489 13.32 0.50 13.25
CA GLY A 489 13.19 1.11 11.94
C GLY A 489 11.87 0.87 11.23
N ASP A 490 11.95 0.83 9.90
CA ASP A 490 10.85 0.61 8.98
C ASP A 490 10.64 -0.88 8.64
N SER A 491 9.82 -1.17 7.63
CA SER A 491 9.48 -2.54 7.23
C SER A 491 10.67 -3.35 6.70
N LEU A 492 11.71 -2.71 6.16
CA LEU A 492 12.90 -3.42 5.70
C LEU A 492 13.73 -3.91 6.88
N ASN A 493 13.78 -3.12 7.96
CA ASN A 493 14.44 -3.52 9.19
C ASN A 493 13.67 -4.64 9.90
N ARG A 494 12.34 -4.66 9.77
CA ARG A 494 11.51 -5.79 10.22
C ARG A 494 11.87 -7.08 9.48
N GLY A 495 12.08 -7.01 8.17
CA GLY A 495 12.54 -8.17 7.39
C GLY A 495 13.92 -8.67 7.84
N GLN A 496 14.85 -7.75 8.12
CA GLN A 496 16.16 -8.11 8.69
C GLN A 496 16.03 -8.78 10.07
N TYR A 497 15.15 -8.28 10.93
CA TYR A 497 14.82 -8.91 12.22
C TYR A 497 14.29 -10.34 12.05
N VAL A 498 13.31 -10.54 11.17
CA VAL A 498 12.71 -11.86 10.91
C VAL A 498 13.77 -12.83 10.38
N SER A 499 14.62 -12.40 9.44
CA SER A 499 15.76 -13.20 8.97
C SER A 499 16.69 -13.60 10.13
N MET A 500 17.00 -12.70 11.07
CA MET A 500 17.84 -13.04 12.24
C MET A 500 17.18 -14.10 13.11
N VAL A 501 15.87 -14.01 13.33
CA VAL A 501 15.12 -15.05 14.06
C VAL A 501 15.19 -16.39 13.31
N CYS A 502 14.98 -16.39 11.99
CA CYS A 502 15.04 -17.60 11.17
C CYS A 502 16.44 -18.24 11.10
N LEU A 503 17.51 -17.44 11.21
CA LEU A 503 18.88 -17.98 11.30
C LEU A 503 19.16 -18.71 12.63
N LEU A 504 18.37 -18.44 13.68
CA LEU A 504 18.67 -18.89 15.05
C LEU A 504 17.65 -19.88 15.62
N HIS A 505 16.37 -19.76 15.24
CA HIS A 505 15.27 -20.46 15.92
C HIS A 505 15.38 -21.99 15.88
N LYS A 506 16.04 -22.58 14.86
CA LYS A 506 16.17 -24.03 14.70
C LYS A 506 17.08 -24.65 15.78
N LEU A 507 17.99 -23.87 16.36
CA LEU A 507 18.83 -24.32 17.48
C LEU A 507 18.15 -24.22 18.85
N ILE A 508 16.95 -23.64 18.92
CA ILE A 508 16.22 -23.46 20.17
C ILE A 508 15.02 -24.40 20.17
N PRO A 509 14.86 -25.26 21.21
CA PRO A 509 13.68 -26.11 21.37
C PRO A 509 12.36 -25.32 21.31
N GLU A 510 11.28 -25.94 20.82
CA GLU A 510 9.99 -25.25 20.64
C GLU A 510 9.41 -24.68 21.95
N ASP A 511 9.57 -25.39 23.06
CA ASP A 511 9.17 -24.94 24.40
C ASP A 511 10.14 -23.88 24.99
N GLY A 512 11.37 -23.84 24.47
CA GLY A 512 12.44 -22.91 24.82
C GLY A 512 12.36 -21.55 24.12
N LYS A 513 11.40 -21.33 23.21
CA LYS A 513 11.23 -20.07 22.48
C LYS A 513 9.80 -19.53 22.50
N SER A 514 9.65 -18.21 22.31
CA SER A 514 8.35 -17.56 22.13
C SER A 514 8.49 -16.28 21.30
N MET A 515 7.40 -15.85 20.66
CA MET A 515 7.31 -14.56 19.98
C MET A 515 6.03 -13.84 20.40
N GLU A 516 6.16 -12.61 20.90
CA GLU A 516 5.07 -11.80 21.41
C GLU A 516 5.13 -10.41 20.78
N THR A 517 3.98 -9.77 20.55
CA THR A 517 3.91 -8.40 20.02
C THR A 517 3.04 -7.53 20.91
N PHE A 518 3.60 -6.37 21.29
CA PHE A 518 3.00 -5.37 22.15
C PHE A 518 3.06 -4.02 21.44
N ASP A 519 1.94 -3.56 20.89
CA ASP A 519 1.84 -2.33 20.10
C ASP A 519 2.88 -2.28 18.96
N SER A 520 3.95 -1.50 19.14
CA SER A 520 5.04 -1.30 18.19
C SER A 520 6.26 -2.18 18.44
N LEU A 521 6.27 -3.01 19.49
CA LEU A 521 7.38 -3.86 19.90
C LEU A 521 7.04 -5.34 19.70
N THR A 522 7.82 -6.03 18.88
CA THR A 522 7.80 -7.50 18.77
C THR A 522 9.04 -8.08 19.45
N VAL A 523 8.86 -9.10 20.29
CA VAL A 523 9.92 -9.72 21.10
C VAL A 523 9.96 -11.21 20.80
N PHE A 524 11.10 -11.71 20.32
CA PHE A 524 11.43 -13.13 20.27
C PHE A 524 12.33 -13.47 21.46
N THR A 525 11.92 -14.44 22.27
CA THR A 525 12.64 -14.83 23.49
C THR A 525 13.25 -16.21 23.33
N ALA A 526 14.53 -16.35 23.62
CA ALA A 526 15.24 -17.62 23.76
C ALA A 526 15.50 -17.89 25.25
N LYS A 527 14.64 -18.72 25.88
CA LYS A 527 14.55 -18.86 27.34
C LYS A 527 15.84 -19.38 27.97
N GLU A 528 16.43 -20.44 27.42
CA GLU A 528 17.66 -21.05 27.94
C GLU A 528 18.88 -20.11 27.87
N TYR A 529 18.87 -19.18 26.92
CA TYR A 529 19.91 -18.17 26.76
C TYR A 529 19.61 -16.92 27.60
N ASN A 530 18.40 -16.79 28.17
CA ASN A 530 17.92 -15.54 28.75
C ASN A 530 18.18 -14.35 27.80
N ALA A 531 17.86 -14.55 26.53
CA ALA A 531 18.19 -13.63 25.43
C ALA A 531 16.92 -13.20 24.71
N THR A 532 16.87 -11.93 24.27
CA THR A 532 15.78 -11.43 23.44
C THR A 532 16.30 -10.83 22.14
N ILE A 533 15.54 -11.07 21.07
CA ILE A 533 15.72 -10.45 19.76
C ILE A 533 14.42 -9.70 19.48
N GLU A 534 14.53 -8.39 19.31
CA GLU A 534 13.40 -7.47 19.37
C GLU A 534 13.31 -6.65 18.07
N PHE A 535 12.10 -6.31 17.65
CA PHE A 535 11.83 -5.34 16.61
C PHE A 535 10.94 -4.22 17.15
N TYR A 536 11.37 -2.98 16.99
CA TYR A 536 10.59 -1.80 17.35
C TYR A 536 10.26 -0.96 16.12
N TRP A 537 8.97 -0.81 15.84
CA TRP A 537 8.45 -0.01 14.73
C TRP A 537 8.66 1.49 15.00
N ALA A 538 9.59 2.09 14.28
CA ALA A 538 9.87 3.53 14.29
C ALA A 538 10.42 3.95 12.92
N PRO A 539 9.56 4.02 11.88
CA PRO A 539 10.00 4.09 10.50
C PRO A 539 10.75 5.38 10.15
N PHE A 540 10.52 6.46 10.90
CA PHE A 540 11.25 7.73 10.81
C PHE A 540 12.23 7.96 11.97
N ILE A 541 12.38 6.99 12.89
CA ILE A 541 13.10 7.06 14.18
C ILE A 541 12.47 8.06 15.17
N LEU A 542 12.18 9.27 14.71
CA LEU A 542 11.39 10.28 15.40
C LEU A 542 9.91 9.92 15.40
N GLU A 543 9.18 10.50 16.35
CA GLU A 543 7.72 10.43 16.40
C GLU A 543 7.10 10.95 15.10
N SER A 544 6.13 10.22 14.58
CA SER A 544 5.43 10.51 13.35
C SER A 544 3.97 10.10 13.43
N ASN A 545 3.17 10.59 12.48
CA ASN A 545 1.80 10.10 12.29
C ASN A 545 1.73 8.69 11.68
N SER A 546 2.87 8.01 11.51
CA SER A 546 2.98 6.68 10.93
C SER A 546 3.59 5.65 11.91
N ASP A 547 3.58 5.95 13.22
CA ASP A 547 4.17 5.11 14.29
C ASP A 547 3.28 3.96 14.76
N ASN A 548 2.02 3.89 14.31
CA ASN A 548 1.13 2.77 14.64
C ASN A 548 1.51 1.55 13.79
N ALA A 549 2.06 0.49 14.35
CA ALA A 549 2.57 -0.66 13.60
C ALA A 549 1.55 -1.34 12.66
N VAL A 550 0.23 -1.15 12.87
CA VAL A 550 -0.85 -1.68 12.04
C VAL A 550 -1.36 -0.62 11.04
N ILE A 551 -1.77 0.55 11.54
CA ILE A 551 -2.33 1.65 10.74
C ILE A 551 -1.24 2.69 10.45
N HIS A 552 -0.25 2.31 9.64
CA HIS A 552 0.91 3.15 9.33
C HIS A 552 0.99 3.64 7.88
N ARG A 553 0.06 3.21 7.03
CA ARG A 553 0.01 3.60 5.60
C ARG A 553 -0.76 4.90 5.43
N VAL A 554 -0.10 6.00 5.78
CA VAL A 554 -0.65 7.35 5.65
C VAL A 554 -0.05 8.02 4.42
N SER A 555 -0.89 8.62 3.57
CA SER A 555 -0.46 9.32 2.35
C SER A 555 0.29 10.61 2.66
N ASP A 556 -0.17 11.36 3.68
CA ASP A 556 0.46 12.60 4.12
C ASP A 556 1.31 12.37 5.37
N ARG A 557 2.58 12.00 5.18
CA ARG A 557 3.50 11.65 6.28
C ARG A 557 4.07 12.90 6.95
N ILE A 558 3.97 12.95 8.27
CA ILE A 558 4.44 14.08 9.09
C ILE A 558 5.36 13.55 10.19
N VAL A 559 6.55 14.14 10.29
CA VAL A 559 7.56 13.78 11.30
C VAL A 559 7.69 14.92 12.31
N ARG A 560 7.70 14.60 13.60
CA ARG A 560 7.80 15.59 14.67
C ARG A 560 9.25 15.89 15.02
N LYS A 561 9.62 17.17 14.94
CA LYS A 561 10.98 17.65 15.21
C LYS A 561 11.39 17.38 16.65
N GLY A 562 12.50 16.67 16.83
CA GLY A 562 13.13 16.46 18.14
C GLY A 562 12.39 15.51 19.09
N SER A 563 11.21 15.01 18.72
CA SER A 563 10.47 14.04 19.52
C SER A 563 10.97 12.63 19.25
N ILE A 564 11.94 12.19 20.03
CA ILE A 564 12.52 10.84 19.95
C ILE A 564 12.30 10.03 21.24
N ASN A 565 12.11 10.70 22.38
CA ASN A 565 12.00 10.04 23.69
C ASN A 565 10.74 9.17 23.82
N LYS A 566 9.68 9.46 23.05
CA LYS A 566 8.49 8.61 22.97
C LYS A 566 8.85 7.18 22.58
N HIS A 567 9.74 7.02 21.61
CA HIS A 567 10.27 5.71 21.19
C HIS A 567 11.45 5.29 22.07
N GLY A 568 12.38 6.21 22.33
CA GLY A 568 13.61 5.95 23.06
C GLY A 568 13.42 5.33 24.44
N LYS A 569 12.29 5.56 25.12
CA LYS A 569 11.98 4.89 26.40
C LYS A 569 12.05 3.36 26.32
N HIS A 570 11.74 2.76 25.17
CA HIS A 570 11.78 1.30 24.94
C HIS A 570 13.18 0.79 24.60
N TRP A 571 14.05 1.67 24.09
CA TRP A 571 15.39 1.33 23.62
C TRP A 571 16.45 1.33 24.73
N LYS A 572 16.14 1.94 25.88
CA LYS A 572 17.05 2.00 27.02
C LYS A 572 17.41 0.60 27.50
N GLY A 573 18.69 0.40 27.81
CA GLY A 573 19.20 -0.86 28.32
C GLY A 573 19.34 -1.98 27.29
N VAL A 574 19.14 -1.70 26.00
CA VAL A 574 19.47 -2.65 24.92
C VAL A 574 20.99 -2.75 24.76
N ASP A 575 21.50 -3.97 24.58
CA ASP A 575 22.92 -4.26 24.43
C ASP A 575 23.40 -4.13 22.98
N ILE A 576 22.58 -4.56 22.02
CA ILE A 576 22.88 -4.47 20.57
C ILE A 576 21.72 -3.78 19.87
N MET A 577 21.94 -2.58 19.37
CA MET A 577 20.95 -1.81 18.61
C MET A 577 21.27 -1.85 17.13
N VAL A 578 20.28 -2.14 16.28
CA VAL A 578 20.41 -2.12 14.82
C VAL A 578 19.35 -1.17 14.26
N PHE A 579 19.75 0.06 13.98
CA PHE A 579 18.86 1.07 13.42
C PHE A 579 18.78 0.99 11.90
N ASN A 580 17.62 1.31 11.33
CA ASN A 580 17.47 1.59 9.91
C ASN A 580 16.30 2.57 9.68
N THR A 581 16.45 3.45 8.71
CA THR A 581 15.35 4.30 8.24
C THR A 581 15.70 4.83 6.85
N TYR A 582 14.87 4.54 5.85
CA TYR A 582 15.12 5.05 4.50
C TYR A 582 13.86 5.16 3.65
N LEU A 583 13.13 4.05 3.50
CA LEU A 583 12.12 3.89 2.46
C LEU A 583 11.10 5.04 2.47
N TRP A 584 10.65 5.44 3.66
CA TRP A 584 9.56 6.40 3.81
C TRP A 584 9.98 7.85 3.69
N TRP A 585 11.29 8.10 3.67
CA TRP A 585 11.83 9.41 3.30
C TRP A 585 11.80 9.62 1.78
N MET A 586 11.69 8.55 0.99
CA MET A 586 11.79 8.58 -0.47
C MET A 586 10.46 8.86 -1.18
N THR A 587 9.40 9.25 -0.45
CA THR A 587 8.07 9.52 -1.02
C THR A 587 7.92 10.92 -1.65
N GLY A 588 9.02 11.69 -1.76
CA GLY A 588 9.01 13.02 -2.36
C GLY A 588 10.35 13.77 -2.21
N LEU A 589 10.41 14.99 -2.76
CA LEU A 589 11.57 15.89 -2.62
C LEU A 589 11.55 16.70 -1.32
N LYS A 590 10.40 16.74 -0.64
CA LYS A 590 10.20 17.47 0.61
C LYS A 590 9.49 16.61 1.64
N MET A 591 9.75 16.90 2.91
CA MET A 591 9.15 16.24 4.07
C MET A 591 8.47 17.27 4.97
N LYS A 592 7.27 16.93 5.45
CA LYS A 592 6.52 17.72 6.42
C LYS A 592 7.05 17.46 7.83
N ILE A 593 7.51 18.53 8.48
CA ILE A 593 8.06 18.53 9.82
C ILE A 593 7.16 19.33 10.75
N LEU A 594 6.63 18.68 11.78
CA LEU A 594 5.86 19.30 12.84
C LEU A 594 6.79 19.86 13.92
N ARG A 595 6.64 21.14 14.27
CA ARG A 595 7.42 21.78 15.36
C ARG A 595 6.78 21.63 16.75
N GLY A 596 5.45 21.54 16.81
CA GLY A 596 4.64 21.39 18.03
C GLY A 596 4.33 19.95 18.42
N SER A 597 3.19 19.72 19.06
CA SER A 597 2.61 18.40 19.35
C SER A 597 1.58 17.98 18.31
N PHE A 598 1.32 16.68 18.20
CA PHE A 598 0.22 16.16 17.38
C PHE A 598 -1.16 16.51 17.94
N ASP A 599 -1.22 16.81 19.25
CA ASP A 599 -2.44 17.15 19.99
C ASP A 599 -2.79 18.65 19.92
N ASP A 600 -1.92 19.49 19.34
CA ASP A 600 -2.16 20.93 19.25
C ASP A 600 -3.32 21.22 18.28
N GLU A 601 -4.22 22.13 18.66
CA GLU A 601 -5.38 22.53 17.82
C GLU A 601 -4.94 23.11 16.47
N ALA A 602 -3.83 23.87 16.47
CA ALA A 602 -3.21 24.44 15.28
C ALA A 602 -1.83 23.82 15.06
N LYS A 603 -1.66 23.11 13.93
CA LYS A 603 -0.42 22.40 13.60
C LYS A 603 0.55 23.32 12.85
N ASP A 604 1.68 23.65 13.48
CA ASP A 604 2.81 24.33 12.82
C ASP A 604 3.66 23.32 12.05
N ILE A 605 3.33 23.15 10.77
CA ILE A 605 4.00 22.24 9.83
C ILE A 605 4.88 23.06 8.90
N MET A 606 6.16 22.70 8.84
CA MET A 606 7.11 23.23 7.88
C MET A 606 7.55 22.16 6.88
N GLU A 607 7.90 22.57 5.67
CA GLU A 607 8.51 21.67 4.70
C GLU A 607 10.04 21.83 4.70
N LEU A 608 10.75 20.71 4.78
CA LEU A 608 12.19 20.64 4.59
C LEU A 608 12.51 19.79 3.36
N SER A 609 13.70 19.97 2.78
CA SER A 609 14.24 18.99 1.83
C SER A 609 14.35 17.62 2.51
N THR A 610 14.24 16.54 1.74
CA THR A 610 14.42 15.17 2.27
C THR A 610 15.76 15.04 3.00
N GLU A 611 16.84 15.59 2.44
CA GLU A 611 18.19 15.58 3.00
C GLU A 611 18.27 16.29 4.36
N ASP A 612 17.66 17.48 4.49
CA ASP A 612 17.68 18.24 5.74
C ASP A 612 16.81 17.58 6.82
N ALA A 613 15.65 17.06 6.42
CA ALA A 613 14.75 16.32 7.29
C ALA A 613 15.40 15.03 7.81
N TYR A 614 16.05 14.28 6.93
CA TYR A 614 16.81 13.08 7.27
C TYR A 614 17.99 13.41 8.19
N ARG A 615 18.75 14.46 7.87
CA ARG A 615 19.86 14.96 8.70
C ARG A 615 19.39 15.33 10.10
N MET A 616 18.22 15.94 10.23
CA MET A 616 17.60 16.27 11.52
C MET A 616 17.29 15.02 12.34
N ALA A 617 16.67 14.00 11.73
CA ALA A 617 16.36 12.73 12.40
C ALA A 617 17.63 12.02 12.86
N MET A 618 18.62 11.87 11.97
CA MET A 618 19.90 11.22 12.28
C MET A 618 20.67 11.91 13.40
N ARG A 619 20.71 13.25 13.41
CA ARG A 619 21.33 14.02 14.51
C ARG A 619 20.60 13.82 15.83
N SER A 620 19.27 13.72 15.80
CA SER A 620 18.45 13.49 16.99
C SER A 620 18.66 12.09 17.54
N MET A 621 18.74 11.08 16.67
CA MET A 621 19.10 9.70 17.02
C MET A 621 20.48 9.63 17.69
N LEU A 622 21.53 10.16 17.06
CA LEU A 622 22.87 10.15 17.65
C LEU A 622 22.93 10.90 18.98
N ARG A 623 22.25 12.05 19.08
CA ARG A 623 22.18 12.80 20.33
C ARG A 623 21.51 11.97 21.43
N TRP A 624 20.43 11.28 21.10
CA TRP A 624 19.71 10.42 22.03
C TRP A 624 20.57 9.25 22.50
N VAL A 625 21.19 8.53 21.57
CA VAL A 625 22.09 7.39 21.86
C VAL A 625 23.23 7.84 22.79
N ARG A 626 23.89 8.96 22.47
CA ARG A 626 25.00 9.49 23.27
C ARG A 626 24.61 9.82 24.71
N ILE A 627 23.36 10.21 24.95
CA ILE A 627 22.87 10.62 26.27
C ILE A 627 22.35 9.43 27.07
N ASN A 628 21.76 8.43 26.41
CA ASN A 628 21.00 7.38 27.07
C ASN A 628 21.66 6.00 27.06
N MET A 629 22.68 5.78 26.22
CA MET A 629 23.33 4.48 26.08
C MET A 629 24.77 4.52 26.59
N ASP A 630 25.21 3.43 27.23
CA ASP A 630 26.59 3.26 27.67
C ASP A 630 27.44 2.75 26.52
N ARG A 631 28.39 3.57 26.05
CA ARG A 631 29.31 3.23 24.96
C ARG A 631 30.12 1.96 25.20
N LYS A 632 30.36 1.57 26.46
CA LYS A 632 31.14 0.36 26.80
C LYS A 632 30.29 -0.91 26.80
N LYS A 633 28.97 -0.79 26.96
CA LYS A 633 28.05 -1.93 27.05
C LYS A 633 27.23 -2.09 25.78
N THR A 634 26.73 -0.98 25.25
CA THR A 634 25.86 -0.96 24.08
C THR A 634 26.65 -0.82 22.79
N ARG A 635 26.41 -1.73 21.85
CA ARG A 635 26.88 -1.64 20.48
C ARG A 635 25.76 -1.13 19.58
N VAL A 636 26.04 -0.08 18.82
CA VAL A 636 25.06 0.54 17.93
C VAL A 636 25.49 0.34 16.50
N PHE A 637 24.59 -0.24 15.72
CA PHE A 637 24.70 -0.46 14.29
C PHE A 637 23.67 0.40 13.58
N PHE A 638 24.01 0.82 12.35
CA PHE A 638 23.07 1.46 11.46
C PHE A 638 23.16 0.79 10.09
N THR A 639 22.08 0.12 9.68
CA THR A 639 21.94 -0.48 8.37
C THR A 639 21.63 0.62 7.35
N SER A 640 22.43 0.68 6.27
CA SER A 640 22.24 1.66 5.19
C SER A 640 20.93 1.45 4.42
N MET A 641 20.68 2.25 3.40
CA MET A 641 19.45 2.15 2.60
C MET A 641 19.32 0.78 1.92
N SER A 642 18.14 0.19 2.03
CA SER A 642 17.71 -0.89 1.15
C SER A 642 17.20 -0.31 -0.17
N PRO A 643 17.74 -0.71 -1.33
CA PRO A 643 17.30 -0.20 -2.62
C PRO A 643 15.92 -0.75 -3.03
N THR A 644 15.32 -0.10 -4.01
CA THR A 644 14.12 -0.55 -4.72
C THR A 644 14.44 -0.83 -6.19
N HIS A 645 13.67 -1.72 -6.82
CA HIS A 645 13.80 -2.06 -8.24
C HIS A 645 12.50 -1.76 -9.00
N ALA A 646 12.00 -0.53 -8.88
CA ALA A 646 10.74 -0.12 -9.46
C ALA A 646 10.81 0.22 -10.96
N LYS A 647 12.01 0.48 -11.49
CA LYS A 647 12.21 0.94 -12.88
C LYS A 647 13.29 0.14 -13.58
N SER A 648 12.89 -0.76 -14.45
CA SER A 648 13.85 -1.62 -15.17
C SER A 648 14.76 -0.89 -16.14
N GLY A 649 14.34 0.28 -16.63
CA GLY A 649 15.20 1.15 -17.44
C GLY A 649 16.50 1.56 -16.72
N ASP A 650 16.52 1.57 -15.38
CA ASP A 650 17.72 1.89 -14.60
C ASP A 650 18.84 0.87 -14.82
N TRP A 651 18.51 -0.40 -15.12
CA TRP A 651 19.46 -1.48 -15.38
C TRP A 651 19.47 -1.95 -16.83
N GLY A 652 19.02 -1.10 -17.77
CA GLY A 652 18.98 -1.42 -19.20
C GLY A 652 17.85 -2.37 -19.62
N GLY A 653 16.86 -2.59 -18.75
CA GLY A 653 15.66 -3.36 -19.04
C GLY A 653 14.61 -2.58 -19.85
N VAL A 654 13.48 -3.24 -20.15
CA VAL A 654 12.41 -2.67 -20.98
C VAL A 654 11.68 -1.54 -20.24
N PRO A 655 11.64 -0.30 -20.77
CA PRO A 655 10.94 0.82 -20.13
C PRO A 655 9.51 0.48 -19.72
N GLY A 656 9.11 0.91 -18.52
CA GLY A 656 7.78 0.62 -17.95
C GLY A 656 7.63 -0.74 -17.27
N ARG A 657 8.67 -1.59 -17.27
CA ARG A 657 8.75 -2.79 -16.40
C ARG A 657 9.47 -2.50 -15.09
N ASN A 658 9.36 -3.42 -14.14
CA ASN A 658 9.98 -3.36 -12.81
C ASN A 658 10.60 -4.73 -12.47
N CYS A 659 10.79 -5.05 -11.19
CA CYS A 659 11.33 -6.34 -10.71
C CYS A 659 10.48 -7.58 -11.06
N TYR A 660 9.28 -7.42 -11.64
CA TYR A 660 8.45 -8.56 -12.04
C TYR A 660 9.14 -9.41 -13.12
N ASN A 661 9.18 -10.73 -12.92
CA ASN A 661 9.89 -11.72 -13.74
C ASN A 661 11.42 -11.54 -13.84
N GLU A 662 12.03 -10.75 -12.95
CA GLU A 662 13.49 -10.67 -12.86
C GLU A 662 14.04 -11.85 -12.03
N THR A 663 14.84 -12.72 -12.65
CA THR A 663 15.38 -13.94 -12.00
C THR A 663 16.91 -13.96 -11.94
N ARG A 664 17.56 -12.92 -12.47
CA ARG A 664 19.01 -12.75 -12.46
C ARG A 664 19.39 -11.41 -11.86
N MET A 665 20.59 -11.36 -11.28
CA MET A 665 21.17 -10.13 -10.75
C MET A 665 21.53 -9.14 -11.86
N ILE A 666 21.83 -7.91 -11.47
CA ILE A 666 22.48 -6.92 -12.33
C ILE A 666 23.99 -7.19 -12.31
N GLU A 667 24.57 -7.35 -13.50
CA GLU A 667 25.99 -7.68 -13.66
C GLU A 667 26.89 -6.43 -13.74
N ASP A 668 26.34 -5.26 -14.08
CA ASP A 668 27.10 -4.01 -14.17
C ASP A 668 27.60 -3.57 -12.78
N PRO A 669 28.92 -3.61 -12.52
CA PRO A 669 29.48 -3.23 -11.22
C PRO A 669 29.36 -1.73 -10.92
N ASN A 670 29.06 -0.90 -11.93
CA ASN A 670 28.86 0.54 -11.76
C ASN A 670 27.38 0.91 -11.62
N TYR A 671 26.48 -0.07 -11.62
CA TYR A 671 25.04 0.16 -11.50
C TYR A 671 24.70 0.90 -10.21
N TRP A 672 23.86 1.91 -10.37
CA TRP A 672 23.27 2.65 -9.27
C TRP A 672 21.86 3.11 -9.62
N GLY A 673 20.86 2.51 -8.98
CA GLY A 673 19.45 2.79 -9.25
C GLY A 673 19.02 4.22 -8.92
N SER A 674 18.09 4.77 -9.70
CA SER A 674 17.63 6.16 -9.58
C SER A 674 16.93 6.45 -8.25
N ASP A 675 16.25 5.44 -7.68
CA ASP A 675 15.55 5.54 -6.40
C ASP A 675 16.50 5.44 -5.19
N SER A 676 17.77 5.11 -5.40
CA SER A 676 18.81 5.07 -4.34
C SER A 676 19.52 6.42 -4.25
N ARG A 677 19.11 7.31 -3.34
CA ARG A 677 19.64 8.69 -3.32
C ARG A 677 21.03 8.78 -2.68
N LYS A 678 22.08 8.97 -3.50
CA LYS A 678 23.46 9.21 -3.02
C LYS A 678 23.56 10.35 -2.00
N SER A 679 22.75 11.40 -2.17
CA SER A 679 22.69 12.53 -1.23
C SER A 679 22.32 12.12 0.21
N ILE A 680 21.52 11.06 0.38
CA ILE A 680 21.17 10.54 1.71
C ILE A 680 22.35 9.74 2.30
N MET A 681 23.08 8.97 1.49
CA MET A 681 24.33 8.33 1.94
C MET A 681 25.37 9.37 2.38
N GLU A 682 25.47 10.49 1.67
CA GLU A 682 26.34 11.62 2.06
C GLU A 682 25.91 12.23 3.40
N VAL A 683 24.60 12.41 3.63
CA VAL A 683 24.06 12.86 4.92
C VAL A 683 24.44 11.90 6.06
N ILE A 684 24.31 10.59 5.85
CA ILE A 684 24.69 9.57 6.84
C ILE A 684 26.19 9.69 7.17
N GLY A 685 27.04 9.71 6.13
CA GLY A 685 28.49 9.85 6.29
C GLY A 685 28.87 11.13 7.05
N ASP A 686 28.25 12.26 6.71
CA ASP A 686 28.48 13.54 7.37
C ASP A 686 28.07 13.56 8.85
N VAL A 687 26.95 12.91 9.17
CA VAL A 687 26.42 12.84 10.53
C VAL A 687 27.26 11.89 11.38
N PHE A 688 27.61 10.71 10.86
CA PHE A 688 28.41 9.72 11.59
C PHE A 688 29.87 10.14 11.77
N ARG A 689 30.47 10.84 10.79
CA ARG A 689 31.81 11.45 10.94
C ARG A 689 31.95 12.33 12.17
N LYS A 690 30.86 13.03 12.52
CA LYS A 690 30.81 13.99 13.63
C LYS A 690 30.34 13.34 14.93
N SER A 691 30.02 12.04 14.91
CA SER A 691 29.55 11.32 16.09
C SER A 691 30.69 11.08 17.07
N LYS A 692 30.44 11.37 18.36
CA LYS A 692 31.32 10.95 19.46
C LYS A 692 31.00 9.56 19.98
N PHE A 693 29.84 9.02 19.61
CA PHE A 693 29.42 7.67 19.96
C PHE A 693 29.77 6.74 18.79
N PRO A 694 30.47 5.61 19.02
CA PRO A 694 30.82 4.69 17.94
C PRO A 694 29.56 4.05 17.38
N VAL A 695 29.29 4.31 16.11
CA VAL A 695 28.21 3.66 15.35
C VAL A 695 28.85 2.85 14.25
N THR A 696 28.55 1.56 14.21
CA THR A 696 29.02 0.66 13.15
C THR A 696 28.05 0.77 11.97
N PHE A 697 28.54 1.23 10.83
CA PHE A 697 27.73 1.36 9.63
C PHE A 697 27.74 0.05 8.84
N LEU A 698 26.57 -0.54 8.61
CA LEU A 698 26.41 -1.70 7.73
C LEU A 698 26.03 -1.21 6.34
N ASN A 699 27.03 -1.08 5.47
CA ASN A 699 26.85 -0.57 4.12
C ASN A 699 26.34 -1.65 3.17
N ILE A 700 25.04 -1.94 3.24
CA ILE A 700 24.36 -2.96 2.44
C ILE A 700 23.88 -2.45 1.08
N THR A 701 24.00 -1.16 0.80
CA THR A 701 23.32 -0.53 -0.36
C THR A 701 23.78 -1.09 -1.69
N GLN A 702 25.10 -1.07 -1.96
CA GLN A 702 25.65 -1.47 -3.27
C GLN A 702 25.44 -2.96 -3.54
N LEU A 703 25.73 -3.82 -2.56
CA LEU A 703 25.52 -5.26 -2.73
C LEU A 703 24.04 -5.59 -2.95
N SER A 704 23.12 -4.84 -2.33
CA SER A 704 21.68 -5.04 -2.49
C SER A 704 21.16 -4.52 -3.83
N LEU A 705 21.82 -3.51 -4.41
CA LEU A 705 21.46 -2.96 -5.72
C LEU A 705 21.59 -3.99 -6.84
N TYR A 706 22.49 -4.97 -6.73
CA TYR A 706 22.60 -6.01 -7.75
C TYR A 706 21.42 -7.00 -7.73
N ARG A 707 20.66 -7.05 -6.63
CA ARG A 707 19.74 -8.15 -6.33
C ARG A 707 18.31 -7.91 -6.80
N LYS A 708 18.12 -7.41 -8.02
CA LYS A 708 16.77 -7.22 -8.60
C LYS A 708 15.92 -8.49 -8.62
N ASP A 709 16.57 -9.65 -8.57
CA ASP A 709 15.98 -10.98 -8.49
C ASP A 709 15.36 -11.32 -7.13
N ALA A 710 15.80 -10.71 -6.03
CA ALA A 710 15.44 -11.21 -4.68
C ALA A 710 14.16 -10.60 -4.09
N HIS A 711 13.47 -9.73 -4.82
CA HIS A 711 12.25 -9.07 -4.34
C HIS A 711 11.06 -10.03 -4.24
N THR A 712 10.10 -9.69 -3.37
CA THR A 712 8.85 -10.45 -3.25
C THR A 712 7.98 -10.36 -4.49
N SER A 713 8.07 -9.25 -5.23
CA SER A 713 7.36 -9.07 -6.49
C SER A 713 5.85 -9.29 -6.27
N ILE A 714 5.22 -10.18 -7.04
CA ILE A 714 3.81 -10.55 -6.86
C ILE A 714 3.61 -11.68 -5.83
N TYR A 715 4.68 -12.37 -5.46
CA TYR A 715 4.67 -13.58 -4.64
C TYR A 715 4.64 -13.22 -3.15
N LYS A 716 3.50 -12.71 -2.73
CA LYS A 716 3.25 -12.30 -1.36
C LYS A 716 1.77 -12.31 -1.06
N LYS A 717 1.41 -12.31 0.22
CA LYS A 717 0.02 -12.11 0.64
C LYS A 717 -0.52 -10.78 0.14
N GLN A 718 -1.54 -10.86 -0.72
CA GLN A 718 -2.36 -9.72 -1.12
C GLN A 718 -3.48 -9.54 -0.09
N TRP A 719 -3.43 -8.45 0.66
CA TRP A 719 -4.41 -8.14 1.72
C TRP A 719 -5.74 -7.64 1.16
N SER A 720 -5.71 -7.11 -0.06
CA SER A 720 -6.89 -6.68 -0.80
C SER A 720 -6.99 -7.52 -2.07
N PRO A 721 -8.20 -7.98 -2.46
CA PRO A 721 -8.41 -8.63 -3.74
C PRO A 721 -7.90 -7.75 -4.88
N LEU A 722 -7.15 -8.35 -5.80
CA LEU A 722 -6.65 -7.65 -6.98
C LEU A 722 -7.79 -7.45 -7.98
N THR A 723 -7.85 -6.29 -8.63
CA THR A 723 -8.82 -6.06 -9.71
C THR A 723 -8.45 -6.86 -10.97
N PRO A 724 -9.40 -7.13 -11.89
CA PRO A 724 -9.10 -7.81 -13.15
C PRO A 724 -7.99 -7.11 -13.95
N GLU A 725 -7.93 -5.77 -13.92
CA GLU A 725 -6.88 -4.98 -14.57
C GLU A 725 -5.51 -5.21 -13.93
N GLN A 726 -5.46 -5.32 -12.61
CA GLN A 726 -4.23 -5.64 -11.89
C GLN A 726 -3.77 -7.05 -12.23
N ILE A 727 -4.66 -8.05 -12.20
CA ILE A 727 -4.34 -9.44 -12.54
C ILE A 727 -3.80 -9.54 -13.98
N ALA A 728 -4.39 -8.80 -14.92
CA ALA A 728 -3.91 -8.73 -16.30
C ALA A 728 -2.53 -8.03 -16.44
N ASN A 729 -2.14 -7.21 -15.47
CA ASN A 729 -0.87 -6.48 -15.46
C ASN A 729 -0.11 -6.65 -14.12
N PRO A 730 0.58 -7.79 -13.91
CA PRO A 730 1.36 -8.06 -12.70
C PRO A 730 2.35 -6.97 -12.28
N VAL A 731 2.89 -6.24 -13.26
CA VAL A 731 3.79 -5.10 -13.02
C VAL A 731 3.14 -4.03 -12.13
N SER A 732 1.82 -3.81 -12.22
CA SER A 732 1.15 -2.74 -11.49
C SER A 732 1.06 -2.97 -9.98
N TYR A 733 1.21 -4.21 -9.51
CA TYR A 733 1.09 -4.56 -8.10
C TYR A 733 2.30 -5.33 -7.55
N ALA A 734 3.35 -5.51 -8.36
CA ALA A 734 4.60 -6.11 -7.93
C ALA A 734 5.30 -5.25 -6.87
N ASP A 735 5.70 -5.89 -5.78
CA ASP A 735 6.46 -5.28 -4.69
C ASP A 735 7.96 -5.39 -4.96
N CYS A 736 8.51 -4.29 -5.49
CA CYS A 736 9.93 -4.16 -5.76
C CYS A 736 10.67 -3.42 -4.64
N THR A 737 10.18 -3.57 -3.41
CA THR A 737 10.75 -2.96 -2.21
C THR A 737 11.14 -4.03 -1.20
N HIS A 738 10.21 -4.93 -0.86
CA HIS A 738 10.46 -5.99 0.12
C HIS A 738 11.16 -7.20 -0.50
N TRP A 739 11.80 -8.00 0.35
CA TRP A 739 12.67 -9.10 -0.06
C TRP A 739 12.08 -10.44 0.39
N CYS A 740 12.21 -11.47 -0.45
CA CYS A 740 11.86 -12.83 -0.04
C CYS A 740 12.78 -13.31 1.10
N LEU A 741 12.25 -14.17 1.97
CA LEU A 741 13.01 -14.90 2.97
C LEU A 741 12.81 -16.41 2.78
N PRO A 742 13.88 -17.23 2.79
CA PRO A 742 15.32 -16.86 2.88
C PRO A 742 15.78 -16.06 1.64
N GLY A 743 16.86 -15.28 1.78
CA GLY A 743 17.35 -14.44 0.68
C GLY A 743 18.32 -13.34 1.10
N LEU A 744 18.18 -12.15 0.48
CA LEU A 744 19.13 -11.05 0.61
C LEU A 744 19.33 -10.59 2.07
N GLN A 745 18.28 -10.59 2.88
CA GLN A 745 18.38 -10.08 4.25
C GLN A 745 19.19 -11.01 5.17
N ASP A 746 19.36 -12.28 4.80
CA ASP A 746 20.26 -13.21 5.49
C ASP A 746 21.71 -12.73 5.37
N THR A 747 22.10 -12.27 4.17
CA THR A 747 23.42 -11.65 3.96
C THR A 747 23.61 -10.37 4.79
N TRP A 748 22.56 -9.57 5.00
CA TRP A 748 22.67 -8.41 5.90
C TRP A 748 22.96 -8.83 7.34
N ASN A 749 22.39 -9.95 7.78
CA ASN A 749 22.64 -10.53 9.09
C ASN A 749 24.01 -11.23 9.19
N GLU A 750 24.52 -11.81 8.12
CA GLU A 750 25.91 -12.29 8.04
C GLU A 750 26.91 -11.13 8.15
N LEU A 751 26.65 -10.00 7.51
CA LEU A 751 27.48 -8.79 7.64
C LEU A 751 27.41 -8.18 9.04
N LEU A 752 26.22 -8.18 9.65
CA LEU A 752 26.03 -7.78 11.04
C LEU A 752 26.80 -8.71 11.99
N PHE A 753 26.72 -10.03 11.78
CA PHE A 753 27.48 -11.02 12.53
C PHE A 753 28.98 -10.80 12.38
N ALA A 754 29.47 -10.62 11.15
CA ALA A 754 30.87 -10.34 10.89
C ALA A 754 31.36 -9.11 11.66
N LYS A 755 30.61 -8.00 11.63
CA LYS A 755 30.96 -6.81 12.43
C LYS A 755 30.74 -6.95 13.92
N LEU A 756 29.84 -7.83 14.35
CA LEU A 756 29.64 -8.12 15.76
C LEU A 756 30.83 -8.90 16.34
N PHE A 757 31.41 -9.84 15.61
CA PHE A 757 32.46 -10.71 16.16
C PHE A 757 33.88 -10.32 15.74
N TYR A 758 34.02 -9.67 14.59
CA TYR A 758 35.29 -9.32 13.96
C TYR A 758 35.26 -7.83 13.55
N PRO A 759 35.16 -6.90 14.52
CA PRO A 759 34.85 -5.49 14.30
C PRO A 759 35.89 -4.73 13.48
#